data_AF-A0A1Z9QP37-F1
#
_entry.id   AF-A0A1Z9QP37-F1
#
_cell.length_a   1.000
_cell.length_b   1.000
_cell.length_c   1.000
_cell.angle_alpha   90.00
_cell.angle_beta   90.00
_cell.angle_gamma   90.00
#
_symmetry.space_group_name_H-M   'P 1'
#
loop_
_entity.id
_entity.type
_entity.pdbx_description
1 polymer ?
#
loop_
_entity_poly.entity_id
_entity_poly.type
_entity_poly.pdbx_seq_one_letter_code
_entity_poly.pdbx_strand_id
1 'polypeptide(L)'
;MTFGALLLVSSLGSAVEPAATDGDQLAKIYFAKQTAKITNQTFAEINSLSDWTDRRDKYHDQLLEMLGLDPFPERTPLKARITGSVENDGVIAERIHFQSRPGLYVTGNFYRPVKQDTPLPAILYVCGHGRVKRNGVSLGNKTHYQHHGAWFARNGYVCLTIDTIQLGEIEGIHHGTYREKMWWWNNRGYTPAGVEAWNCVRALDYLQSRDEVDGDRIGVTGRSGGGAYSWWIAAIDERIKVAVPVAGITSLKNHVVDGCVEGHCDCMYMVNTYRWDYPMIAALVAPRPLLISNTDKDRIFPLDGVVDVYTRTKKIYQLYGANDKLGLHITEGPHKDTQELRVHAFRWLNHYLRADDSLITSAATPLFDQQDLKVFPELPSGETVTTIHETFVPAVGIDDLPTDIGSARKLDVTTTELIRQKCFGGWPSTGEETDTNLVTEKSNANTSVKVIDFTSQNPYRLRVYLVGPKDTKPDSLTLQVLDKTKWAATLSGLARLVPNHTFGVQPDEHEWQTIASIAKTKTIAYVAPRGIGPTEWTTEAKKRTQIRRRFMQLGQTVAGMQTYDILRATIALQDFLETPELQFSLEAQHEGASWALFASLFMNNVTSLTLTDLSPCNRDAPDLLNISRLAEPPQLVLMQAARGRKLQLHNRSEWGQKWSDLLAGNQLAEQAVSLLSSSPGIE
;
A
#
# COMPACT_ATOMS: atom_id res chain seq x y z
N MET A 1 -40.19 39.85 17.87
CA MET A 1 -39.41 39.69 19.12
C MET A 1 -39.00 38.23 19.23
N THR A 2 -37.69 37.99 19.23
CA THR A 2 -36.95 36.84 19.79
C THR A 2 -37.47 35.42 19.53
N PHE A 3 -36.90 34.76 18.52
CA PHE A 3 -36.69 33.30 18.52
C PHE A 3 -35.20 33.03 18.70
N GLY A 4 -34.85 32.32 19.77
CA GLY A 4 -33.49 32.04 20.19
C GLY A 4 -32.81 31.00 19.30
N ALA A 5 -31.61 31.33 18.83
CA ALA A 5 -30.68 30.40 18.20
C ALA A 5 -29.94 29.61 19.28
N LEU A 6 -30.07 28.28 19.27
CA LEU A 6 -29.18 27.39 20.02
C LEU A 6 -27.85 27.28 19.24
N LEU A 7 -26.88 28.10 19.61
CA LEU A 7 -25.48 27.95 19.20
C LEU A 7 -24.84 26.88 20.08
N LEU A 8 -24.66 25.67 19.53
CA LEU A 8 -23.71 24.70 20.07
C LEU A 8 -22.30 25.21 19.81
N VAL A 9 -21.73 25.91 20.78
CA VAL A 9 -20.31 26.26 20.84
C VAL A 9 -19.53 24.96 21.04
N SER A 10 -18.98 24.40 19.97
CA SER A 10 -17.95 23.38 20.07
C SER A 10 -16.69 24.04 20.64
N SER A 11 -16.34 23.71 21.88
CA SER A 11 -15.08 24.08 22.48
C SER A 11 -13.94 23.43 21.68
N LEU A 12 -13.27 24.24 20.86
CA LEU A 12 -11.96 23.94 20.30
C LEU A 12 -10.96 23.93 21.47
N GLY A 13 -10.85 22.79 22.13
CA GLY A 13 -9.66 22.48 22.91
C GLY A 13 -8.51 22.33 21.92
N SER A 14 -7.65 23.34 21.84
CA SER A 14 -6.33 23.21 21.25
C SER A 14 -5.55 22.15 22.05
N ALA A 15 -5.67 20.89 21.62
CA ALA A 15 -4.74 19.86 22.03
C ALA A 15 -3.36 20.32 21.57
N VAL A 16 -2.51 20.68 22.53
CA VAL A 16 -1.08 20.90 22.28
C VAL A 16 -0.57 19.60 21.68
N GLU A 17 -0.23 19.59 20.40
CA GLU A 17 0.39 18.43 19.77
C GLU A 17 1.65 18.09 20.59
N PRO A 18 1.83 16.83 21.02
CA PRO A 18 3.07 16.46 21.69
C PRO A 18 4.25 16.77 20.76
N ALA A 19 5.33 17.31 21.34
CA ALA A 19 6.52 17.67 20.60
C ALA A 19 7.02 16.48 19.76
N ALA A 20 7.34 16.73 18.48
CA ALA A 20 7.86 15.71 17.58
C ALA A 20 9.11 15.04 18.20
N THR A 21 9.15 13.71 18.23
CA THR A 21 10.35 12.98 18.66
C THR A 21 11.46 13.13 17.61
N ASP A 22 12.71 12.87 17.99
CA ASP A 22 13.83 12.79 17.04
C ASP A 22 13.51 11.80 15.91
N GLY A 23 12.84 10.68 16.23
CA GLY A 23 12.35 9.70 15.26
C GLY A 23 11.35 10.29 14.25
N ASP A 24 10.37 11.09 14.70
CA ASP A 24 9.39 11.73 13.82
C ASP A 24 10.05 12.73 12.85
N GLN A 25 11.06 13.47 13.33
CA GLN A 25 11.85 14.37 12.49
C GLN A 25 12.67 13.60 11.44
N LEU A 26 13.31 12.49 11.84
CA LEU A 26 14.02 11.60 10.91
C LEU A 26 13.08 11.05 9.83
N ALA A 27 11.88 10.61 10.21
CA ALA A 27 10.86 10.14 9.26
C ALA A 27 10.47 11.24 8.26
N LYS A 28 10.24 12.47 8.74
CA LYS A 28 9.92 13.62 7.87
C LYS A 28 11.02 13.89 6.84
N ILE A 29 12.28 13.91 7.27
CA ILE A 29 13.43 14.11 6.38
C ILE A 29 13.54 12.96 5.37
N TYR A 30 13.39 11.72 5.85
CA TYR A 30 13.43 10.53 5.01
C TYR A 30 12.36 10.56 3.92
N PHE A 31 11.11 10.84 4.30
CA PHE A 31 9.99 10.95 3.38
C PHE A 31 10.19 12.04 2.34
N ALA A 32 10.70 13.22 2.73
CA ALA A 32 11.01 14.29 1.78
C ALA A 32 12.07 13.85 0.76
N LYS A 33 13.16 13.20 1.20
CA LYS A 33 14.24 12.73 0.31
C LYS A 33 13.79 11.63 -0.63
N GLN A 34 13.08 10.62 -0.13
CA GLN A 34 12.63 9.50 -0.97
C GLN A 34 11.56 9.94 -1.97
N THR A 35 10.63 10.81 -1.55
CA THR A 35 9.65 11.42 -2.46
C THR A 35 10.36 12.18 -3.57
N ALA A 36 11.28 13.09 -3.23
CA ALA A 36 12.00 13.88 -4.23
C ALA A 36 12.77 12.99 -5.22
N LYS A 37 13.39 11.90 -4.74
CA LYS A 37 14.07 10.92 -5.60
C LYS A 37 13.11 10.31 -6.61
N ILE A 38 11.96 9.80 -6.15
CA ILE A 38 10.93 9.19 -7.01
C ILE A 38 10.40 10.21 -8.02
N THR A 39 9.96 11.37 -7.54
CA THR A 39 9.40 12.44 -8.36
C THR A 39 10.39 12.94 -9.42
N ASN A 40 11.69 13.02 -9.12
CA ASN A 40 12.72 13.42 -10.08
C ASN A 40 13.03 12.34 -11.12
N GLN A 41 12.80 11.07 -10.80
CA GLN A 41 12.99 9.95 -11.73
C GLN A 41 11.79 9.78 -12.68
N THR A 42 10.60 10.27 -12.31
CA THR A 42 9.40 10.26 -13.16
C THR A 42 9.66 10.91 -14.52
N PHE A 43 9.62 10.08 -15.58
CA PHE A 43 9.91 10.44 -16.97
C PHE A 43 11.33 10.97 -17.26
N ALA A 44 12.30 10.72 -16.37
CA ALA A 44 13.69 11.16 -16.56
C ALA A 44 14.35 10.51 -17.79
N GLU A 45 14.00 9.26 -18.08
CA GLU A 45 14.53 8.50 -19.23
C GLU A 45 13.71 8.67 -20.52
N ILE A 46 12.61 9.44 -20.49
CA ILE A 46 11.71 9.61 -21.63
C ILE A 46 12.04 10.92 -22.35
N ASN A 47 12.74 10.86 -23.48
CA ASN A 47 13.15 12.04 -24.25
C ASN A 47 12.52 12.08 -25.66
N SER A 48 11.96 10.96 -26.10
CA SER A 48 11.32 10.80 -27.40
C SER A 48 10.02 10.00 -27.28
N LEU A 49 9.19 10.02 -28.33
CA LEU A 49 8.01 9.17 -28.40
C LEU A 49 8.38 7.68 -28.34
N SER A 50 9.48 7.28 -29.00
CA SER A 50 9.99 5.89 -28.95
C SER A 50 10.30 5.47 -27.52
N ASP A 51 11.00 6.31 -26.75
CA ASP A 51 11.34 5.97 -25.35
C ASP A 51 10.11 5.63 -24.51
N TRP A 52 9.01 6.35 -24.75
CA TRP A 52 7.73 6.12 -24.10
C TRP A 52 7.05 4.86 -24.63
N THR A 53 6.87 4.73 -25.96
CA THR A 53 6.15 3.61 -26.56
C THR A 53 6.84 2.27 -26.30
N ASP A 54 8.17 2.24 -26.30
CA ASP A 54 8.98 1.03 -26.04
C ASP A 54 8.84 0.54 -24.59
N ARG A 55 8.40 1.41 -23.66
CA ARG A 55 8.23 1.10 -22.23
C ARG A 55 6.77 1.11 -21.78
N ARG A 56 5.84 1.58 -22.61
CA ARG A 56 4.42 1.78 -22.23
C ARG A 56 3.78 0.49 -21.76
N ASP A 57 3.99 -0.62 -22.48
CA ASP A 57 3.40 -1.92 -22.13
C ASP A 57 3.94 -2.41 -20.79
N LYS A 58 5.25 -2.29 -20.57
CA LYS A 58 5.86 -2.55 -19.26
C LYS A 58 5.23 -1.69 -18.16
N TYR A 59 4.98 -0.41 -18.40
CA TYR A 59 4.32 0.45 -17.40
C TYR A 59 2.87 0.00 -17.15
N HIS A 60 2.14 -0.37 -18.19
CA HIS A 60 0.79 -0.92 -18.05
C HIS A 60 0.80 -2.21 -17.20
N ASP A 61 1.69 -3.16 -17.49
CA ASP A 61 1.86 -4.39 -16.69
C ASP A 61 2.21 -4.08 -15.23
N GLN A 62 3.11 -3.10 -15.00
CA GLN A 62 3.45 -2.65 -13.66
C GLN A 62 2.23 -2.10 -12.91
N LEU A 63 1.38 -1.31 -13.57
CA LEU A 63 0.15 -0.80 -12.95
C LEU A 63 -0.82 -1.92 -12.63
N LEU A 64 -1.03 -2.89 -13.54
CA LEU A 64 -1.88 -4.05 -13.28
C LEU A 64 -1.39 -4.83 -12.07
N GLU A 65 -0.08 -5.09 -11.97
CA GLU A 65 0.50 -5.78 -10.82
C GLU A 65 0.29 -5.01 -9.51
N MET A 66 0.52 -3.69 -9.49
CA MET A 66 0.34 -2.85 -8.29
C MET A 66 -1.12 -2.68 -7.89
N LEU A 67 -2.06 -2.94 -8.80
CA LEU A 67 -3.50 -3.03 -8.53
C LEU A 67 -3.93 -4.46 -8.14
N GLY A 68 -3.03 -5.45 -8.13
CA GLY A 68 -3.39 -6.84 -7.87
C GLY A 68 -4.25 -7.45 -8.99
N LEU A 69 -4.12 -6.93 -10.21
CA LEU A 69 -4.79 -7.37 -11.44
C LEU A 69 -3.86 -8.16 -12.36
N ASP A 70 -2.70 -8.58 -11.85
CA ASP A 70 -1.79 -9.50 -12.55
C ASP A 70 -1.67 -10.84 -11.77
N PRO A 71 -2.19 -11.95 -12.31
CA PRO A 71 -2.99 -12.02 -13.54
C PRO A 71 -4.37 -11.37 -13.37
N PHE A 72 -4.99 -10.96 -14.47
CA PHE A 72 -6.36 -10.46 -14.43
C PHE A 72 -7.30 -11.56 -13.88
N PRO A 73 -8.29 -11.21 -13.05
CA PRO A 73 -9.33 -12.17 -12.70
C PRO A 73 -10.05 -12.66 -13.96
N GLU A 74 -10.55 -13.90 -13.93
CA GLU A 74 -11.29 -14.46 -15.06
C GLU A 74 -12.57 -13.64 -15.32
N ARG A 75 -12.84 -13.34 -16.60
CA ARG A 75 -14.06 -12.66 -17.05
C ARG A 75 -15.28 -13.61 -17.04
N THR A 76 -15.72 -14.03 -15.86
CA THR A 76 -16.89 -14.93 -15.69
C THR A 76 -18.21 -14.29 -16.12
N PRO A 77 -19.26 -15.07 -16.49
CA PRO A 77 -20.56 -14.51 -16.87
C PRO A 77 -21.10 -13.50 -15.85
N LEU A 78 -21.52 -12.32 -16.33
CA LEU A 78 -21.92 -11.20 -15.48
C LEU A 78 -23.14 -11.49 -14.58
N LYS A 79 -24.00 -12.45 -14.96
CA LYS A 79 -25.27 -12.72 -14.28
C LYS A 79 -26.08 -11.43 -14.00
N ALA A 80 -26.06 -10.51 -14.95
CA ALA A 80 -26.67 -9.19 -14.80
C ALA A 80 -28.19 -9.32 -14.66
N ARG A 81 -28.79 -8.52 -13.77
CA ARG A 81 -30.24 -8.43 -13.57
C ARG A 81 -30.68 -6.99 -13.38
N ILE A 82 -31.81 -6.66 -13.99
CA ILE A 82 -32.59 -5.46 -13.66
C ILE A 82 -33.59 -5.86 -12.58
N THR A 83 -33.53 -5.23 -11.42
CA THR A 83 -34.45 -5.51 -10.30
C THR A 83 -35.70 -4.62 -10.32
N GLY A 84 -35.68 -3.59 -11.16
CA GLY A 84 -36.82 -2.75 -11.49
C GLY A 84 -36.36 -1.41 -12.06
N SER A 85 -37.31 -0.54 -12.38
CA SER A 85 -37.02 0.81 -12.89
C SER A 85 -37.93 1.85 -12.25
N VAL A 86 -37.55 3.11 -12.40
CA VAL A 86 -38.38 4.29 -12.11
C VAL A 86 -38.22 5.29 -13.26
N GLU A 87 -39.32 5.91 -13.67
CA GLU A 87 -39.35 6.92 -14.73
C GLU A 87 -39.68 8.29 -14.12
N ASN A 88 -38.94 9.31 -14.52
CA ASN A 88 -39.25 10.71 -14.19
C ASN A 88 -38.63 11.65 -15.24
N ASP A 89 -39.34 12.71 -15.62
CA ASP A 89 -38.88 13.77 -16.53
C ASP A 89 -38.19 13.25 -17.81
N GLY A 90 -38.78 12.23 -18.44
CA GLY A 90 -38.25 11.63 -19.68
C GLY A 90 -37.00 10.77 -19.50
N VAL A 91 -36.61 10.45 -18.27
CA VAL A 91 -35.50 9.55 -17.92
C VAL A 91 -36.01 8.29 -17.24
N ILE A 92 -35.49 7.14 -17.65
CA ILE A 92 -35.63 5.87 -16.95
C ILE A 92 -34.34 5.59 -16.19
N ALA A 93 -34.46 5.32 -14.89
CA ALA A 93 -33.38 4.77 -14.07
C ALA A 93 -33.68 3.29 -13.78
N GLU A 94 -32.92 2.39 -14.38
CA GLU A 94 -32.96 0.95 -14.12
C GLU A 94 -32.05 0.64 -12.93
N ARG A 95 -32.58 -0.10 -11.95
CA ARG A 95 -31.82 -0.67 -10.84
C ARG A 95 -31.19 -1.96 -11.30
N ILE A 96 -29.87 -2.03 -11.28
CA ILE A 96 -29.15 -3.18 -11.83
C ILE A 96 -28.13 -3.71 -10.84
N HIS A 97 -27.91 -5.02 -10.90
CA HIS A 97 -26.68 -5.61 -10.37
C HIS A 97 -26.10 -6.60 -11.38
N PHE A 98 -24.79 -6.80 -11.30
CA PHE A 98 -24.07 -7.88 -11.95
C PHE A 98 -22.96 -8.39 -11.02
N GLN A 99 -22.27 -9.45 -11.41
CA GLN A 99 -21.16 -10.04 -10.69
C GLN A 99 -19.87 -9.79 -11.48
N SER A 100 -18.92 -9.07 -10.88
CA SER A 100 -17.60 -8.86 -11.49
C SER A 100 -16.70 -10.10 -11.32
N ARG A 101 -16.95 -10.89 -10.26
CA ARG A 101 -16.51 -12.28 -10.06
C ARG A 101 -17.66 -13.06 -9.41
N PRO A 102 -17.66 -14.40 -9.41
CA PRO A 102 -18.68 -15.17 -8.70
C PRO A 102 -18.80 -14.70 -7.24
N GLY A 103 -19.99 -14.24 -6.86
CA GLY A 103 -20.26 -13.69 -5.52
C GLY A 103 -19.84 -12.23 -5.28
N LEU A 104 -18.98 -11.64 -6.12
CA LEU A 104 -18.59 -10.23 -6.03
C LEU A 104 -19.59 -9.37 -6.82
N TYR A 105 -20.61 -8.86 -6.12
CA TYR A 105 -21.67 -8.06 -6.72
C TYR A 105 -21.25 -6.60 -6.93
N VAL A 106 -21.63 -6.07 -8.09
CA VAL A 106 -21.60 -4.64 -8.41
C VAL A 106 -23.03 -4.17 -8.57
N THR A 107 -23.45 -3.22 -7.75
CA THR A 107 -24.77 -2.57 -7.83
C THR A 107 -24.65 -1.25 -8.57
N GLY A 108 -25.65 -0.93 -9.39
CA GLY A 108 -25.64 0.27 -10.22
C GLY A 108 -27.03 0.78 -10.54
N ASN A 109 -27.06 1.98 -11.10
CA ASN A 109 -28.24 2.53 -11.76
C ASN A 109 -27.88 2.84 -13.22
N PHE A 110 -28.64 2.28 -14.16
CA PHE A 110 -28.49 2.54 -15.59
C PHE A 110 -29.55 3.56 -16.02
N TYR A 111 -29.10 4.75 -16.38
CA TYR A 111 -29.93 5.88 -16.78
C TYR A 111 -29.97 5.97 -18.30
N ARG A 112 -31.16 6.07 -18.87
CA ARG A 112 -31.38 6.26 -20.30
C ARG A 112 -32.62 7.11 -20.56
N PRO A 113 -32.72 7.79 -21.71
CA PRO A 113 -33.96 8.47 -22.07
C PRO A 113 -35.10 7.46 -22.30
N VAL A 114 -36.34 7.88 -22.05
CA VAL A 114 -37.55 7.07 -22.30
C VAL A 114 -37.66 6.72 -23.79
N LYS A 115 -37.30 7.67 -24.66
CA LYS A 115 -37.28 7.49 -26.11
C LYS A 115 -35.85 7.49 -26.62
N GLN A 116 -35.49 6.42 -27.31
CA GLN A 116 -34.18 6.22 -27.88
C GLN A 116 -34.32 5.42 -29.17
N ASP A 117 -34.04 6.04 -30.31
CA ASP A 117 -34.19 5.40 -31.63
C ASP A 117 -32.89 4.74 -32.13
N THR A 118 -31.75 5.10 -31.53
CA THR A 118 -30.42 4.58 -31.88
C THR A 118 -29.56 4.37 -30.63
N PRO A 119 -28.56 3.46 -30.66
CA PRO A 119 -27.60 3.32 -29.57
C PRO A 119 -26.89 4.66 -29.27
N LEU A 120 -26.76 5.00 -27.99
CA LEU A 120 -26.19 6.27 -27.54
C LEU A 120 -24.78 6.08 -26.98
N PRO A 121 -23.91 7.10 -27.07
CA PRO A 121 -22.65 7.07 -26.33
C PRO A 121 -22.91 6.84 -24.84
N ALA A 122 -22.03 6.09 -24.19
CA ALA A 122 -22.17 5.71 -22.80
C ALA A 122 -21.20 6.46 -21.90
N ILE A 123 -21.66 6.81 -20.70
CA ILE A 123 -20.82 7.27 -19.61
C ILE A 123 -20.80 6.22 -18.50
N LEU A 124 -19.62 5.74 -18.17
CA LEU A 124 -19.39 5.07 -16.89
C LEU A 124 -19.16 6.15 -15.82
N TYR A 125 -20.12 6.32 -14.92
CA TYR A 125 -19.95 7.18 -13.76
C TYR A 125 -19.52 6.37 -12.54
N VAL A 126 -18.31 6.61 -12.06
CA VAL A 126 -17.77 5.96 -10.86
C VAL A 126 -17.94 6.85 -9.65
N CYS A 127 -18.46 6.28 -8.56
CA CYS A 127 -18.85 7.07 -7.39
C CYS A 127 -17.70 7.43 -6.47
N GLY A 128 -17.77 8.65 -5.91
CA GLY A 128 -16.96 9.06 -4.77
C GLY A 128 -17.57 8.63 -3.43
N HIS A 129 -17.00 9.14 -2.34
CA HIS A 129 -17.33 8.69 -0.99
C HIS A 129 -18.59 9.36 -0.38
N GLY A 130 -19.67 9.46 -1.16
CA GLY A 130 -20.96 10.00 -0.73
C GLY A 130 -21.85 8.94 -0.06
N ARG A 131 -21.71 8.75 1.26
CA ARG A 131 -22.50 7.77 2.03
C ARG A 131 -23.99 8.16 2.05
N VAL A 132 -24.86 7.19 1.74
CA VAL A 132 -26.32 7.33 1.83
C VAL A 132 -26.90 6.18 2.64
N LYS A 133 -27.44 6.48 3.82
CA LYS A 133 -28.16 5.51 4.66
C LYS A 133 -29.51 6.07 5.10
N ARG A 134 -30.54 5.23 5.12
CA ARG A 134 -31.86 5.52 5.69
C ARG A 134 -32.21 4.41 6.66
N ASN A 135 -32.52 4.77 7.91
CA ASN A 135 -32.83 3.81 8.97
C ASN A 135 -31.78 2.68 9.14
N GLY A 136 -30.49 3.04 9.04
CA GLY A 136 -29.37 2.09 9.16
C GLY A 136 -29.07 1.27 7.89
N VAL A 137 -29.95 1.28 6.89
CA VAL A 137 -29.79 0.56 5.62
C VAL A 137 -29.05 1.41 4.60
N SER A 138 -28.00 0.86 3.98
CA SER A 138 -27.31 1.50 2.85
C SER A 138 -28.19 1.52 1.60
N LEU A 139 -28.28 2.67 0.94
CA LEU A 139 -28.92 2.80 -0.37
C LEU A 139 -27.90 2.71 -1.53
N GLY A 140 -26.61 2.62 -1.20
CA GLY A 140 -25.51 2.71 -2.15
C GLY A 140 -25.17 4.15 -2.53
N ASN A 141 -23.88 4.46 -2.66
CA ASN A 141 -23.37 5.78 -3.00
C ASN A 141 -23.74 6.22 -4.43
N LYS A 142 -24.11 5.31 -5.33
CA LYS A 142 -24.71 5.67 -6.63
C LYS A 142 -25.92 6.58 -6.52
N THR A 143 -26.71 6.42 -5.45
CA THR A 143 -27.91 7.24 -5.20
C THR A 143 -27.58 8.67 -4.76
N HIS A 144 -26.35 8.91 -4.26
CA HIS A 144 -25.84 10.26 -3.99
C HIS A 144 -25.54 11.02 -5.30
N TYR A 145 -25.11 10.29 -6.34
CA TYR A 145 -24.65 10.86 -7.61
C TYR A 145 -25.70 10.77 -8.72
N GLN A 146 -26.95 10.47 -8.40
CA GLN A 146 -28.03 10.25 -9.38
C GLN A 146 -28.24 11.43 -10.36
N HIS A 147 -27.95 12.65 -9.94
CA HIS A 147 -28.12 13.86 -10.76
C HIS A 147 -27.19 13.87 -11.96
N HIS A 148 -26.02 13.23 -11.88
CA HIS A 148 -25.12 13.05 -13.02
C HIS A 148 -25.72 12.09 -14.05
N GLY A 149 -26.16 10.91 -13.62
CA GLY A 149 -26.80 9.92 -14.49
C GLY A 149 -28.05 10.46 -15.18
N ALA A 150 -28.92 11.13 -14.42
CA ALA A 150 -30.11 11.79 -14.95
C ALA A 150 -29.78 12.93 -15.94
N TRP A 151 -28.72 13.70 -15.68
CA TRP A 151 -28.30 14.75 -16.60
C TRP A 151 -27.79 14.14 -17.93
N PHE A 152 -26.92 13.13 -17.88
CA PHE A 152 -26.42 12.47 -19.08
C PHE A 152 -27.56 11.87 -19.93
N ALA A 153 -28.52 11.20 -19.29
CA ALA A 153 -29.69 10.65 -19.98
C ALA A 153 -30.52 11.71 -20.73
N ARG A 154 -30.72 12.88 -20.13
CA ARG A 154 -31.43 14.01 -20.78
C ARG A 154 -30.62 14.71 -21.87
N ASN A 155 -29.32 14.44 -21.96
CA ASN A 155 -28.40 15.11 -22.87
C ASN A 155 -27.75 14.14 -23.87
N GLY A 156 -28.47 13.10 -24.28
CA GLY A 156 -28.10 12.25 -25.41
C GLY A 156 -27.06 11.18 -25.09
N TYR A 157 -27.02 10.70 -23.85
CA TYR A 157 -26.19 9.58 -23.42
C TYR A 157 -27.04 8.49 -22.75
N VAL A 158 -26.47 7.31 -22.64
CA VAL A 158 -26.79 6.39 -21.55
C VAL A 158 -25.71 6.49 -20.47
N CYS A 159 -26.07 6.31 -19.21
CA CYS A 159 -25.12 6.43 -18.10
C CYS A 159 -25.28 5.28 -17.13
N LEU A 160 -24.17 4.59 -16.84
CA LEU A 160 -24.12 3.60 -15.78
C LEU A 160 -23.37 4.19 -14.58
N THR A 161 -24.09 4.39 -13.49
CA THR A 161 -23.50 4.79 -12.20
C THR A 161 -23.34 3.55 -11.32
N ILE A 162 -22.12 3.20 -10.93
CA ILE A 162 -21.84 2.02 -10.08
C ILE A 162 -21.42 2.40 -8.66
N ASP A 163 -21.87 1.60 -7.70
CA ASP A 163 -21.45 1.69 -6.31
C ASP A 163 -19.98 1.28 -6.13
N THR A 164 -19.38 1.81 -5.07
CA THR A 164 -18.07 1.36 -4.56
C THR A 164 -18.25 0.32 -3.47
N ILE A 165 -17.30 -0.59 -3.26
CA ILE A 165 -17.35 -1.70 -2.30
C ILE A 165 -17.73 -1.25 -0.88
N GLN A 166 -17.09 -0.22 -0.31
CA GLN A 166 -17.37 0.14 1.10
C GLN A 166 -18.70 0.92 1.27
N LEU A 167 -19.15 1.63 0.24
CA LEU A 167 -20.29 2.55 0.34
C LEU A 167 -21.48 2.18 -0.55
N GLY A 168 -21.43 1.00 -1.15
CA GLY A 168 -22.51 0.41 -1.92
C GLY A 168 -23.61 -0.16 -1.04
N GLU A 169 -24.54 -0.89 -1.66
CA GLU A 169 -25.59 -1.60 -0.92
C GLU A 169 -25.04 -2.79 -0.12
N ILE A 170 -23.94 -3.39 -0.57
CA ILE A 170 -23.18 -4.40 0.16
C ILE A 170 -21.87 -3.74 0.60
N GLU A 171 -21.71 -3.49 1.90
CA GLU A 171 -20.63 -2.68 2.45
C GLU A 171 -19.39 -3.53 2.79
N GLY A 172 -18.43 -3.62 1.88
CA GLY A 172 -17.09 -4.15 2.14
C GLY A 172 -16.14 -3.13 2.78
N ILE A 173 -14.83 -3.28 2.57
CA ILE A 173 -13.80 -2.51 3.29
C ILE A 173 -12.86 -1.79 2.32
N HIS A 174 -12.70 -0.47 2.54
CA HIS A 174 -11.67 0.37 1.93
C HIS A 174 -10.60 0.85 2.92
N HIS A 175 -10.80 0.69 4.23
CA HIS A 175 -9.94 1.26 5.29
C HIS A 175 -9.11 0.21 6.05
N GLY A 176 -8.64 -0.82 5.36
CA GLY A 176 -7.88 -1.93 5.93
C GLY A 176 -6.61 -1.49 6.67
N THR A 177 -5.66 -0.88 5.95
CA THR A 177 -4.42 -0.35 6.57
C THR A 177 -4.68 0.98 7.28
N TYR A 178 -5.71 1.72 6.86
CA TYR A 178 -6.09 3.00 7.48
C TYR A 178 -6.53 2.85 8.94
N ARG A 179 -7.35 1.85 9.28
CA ARG A 179 -7.84 1.63 10.66
C ARG A 179 -8.10 0.19 11.08
N GLU A 180 -8.38 -0.73 10.17
CA GLU A 180 -8.67 -2.14 10.52
C GLU A 180 -7.40 -2.96 10.82
N LYS A 181 -6.22 -2.33 10.72
CA LYS A 181 -4.89 -2.95 10.92
C LYS A 181 -4.63 -4.17 10.04
N MET A 182 -5.27 -4.24 8.89
CA MET A 182 -5.07 -5.29 7.88
C MET A 182 -3.79 -5.05 7.08
N TRP A 183 -2.65 -4.95 7.74
CA TRP A 183 -1.35 -4.71 7.11
C TRP A 183 -0.94 -5.83 6.14
N TRP A 184 -1.46 -7.04 6.35
CA TRP A 184 -1.30 -8.16 5.43
C TRP A 184 -1.86 -7.89 4.03
N TRP A 185 -2.69 -6.85 3.81
CA TRP A 185 -3.06 -6.40 2.47
C TRP A 185 -1.82 -6.07 1.62
N ASN A 186 -0.79 -5.48 2.22
CA ASN A 186 0.48 -5.23 1.54
C ASN A 186 1.18 -6.55 1.17
N ASN A 187 1.15 -7.55 2.06
CA ASN A 187 1.70 -8.90 1.81
C ASN A 187 1.03 -9.57 0.63
N ARG A 188 -0.29 -9.44 0.57
CA ARG A 188 -1.14 -9.98 -0.50
C ARG A 188 -0.98 -9.26 -1.83
N GLY A 189 -0.35 -8.07 -1.85
CA GLY A 189 -0.42 -7.16 -3.00
C GLY A 189 -1.85 -6.68 -3.26
N TYR A 190 -2.71 -6.70 -2.23
CA TYR A 190 -4.12 -6.33 -2.32
C TYR A 190 -4.32 -4.84 -2.07
N THR A 191 -5.16 -4.23 -2.89
CA THR A 191 -5.73 -2.92 -2.64
C THR A 191 -7.20 -2.89 -3.08
N PRO A 192 -8.09 -2.19 -2.35
CA PRO A 192 -9.45 -1.96 -2.83
C PRO A 192 -9.48 -1.24 -4.19
N ALA A 193 -8.47 -0.43 -4.52
CA ALA A 193 -8.36 0.23 -5.83
C ALA A 193 -8.41 -0.77 -7.00
N GLY A 194 -7.78 -1.94 -6.82
CA GLY A 194 -7.77 -3.02 -7.80
C GLY A 194 -9.14 -3.64 -8.02
N VAL A 195 -9.88 -3.85 -6.93
CA VAL A 195 -11.24 -4.39 -7.01
C VAL A 195 -12.18 -3.38 -7.67
N GLU A 196 -12.06 -2.09 -7.36
CA GLU A 196 -12.85 -1.04 -8.01
C GLU A 196 -12.51 -0.92 -9.50
N ALA A 197 -11.23 -0.98 -9.86
CA ALA A 197 -10.80 -1.01 -11.25
C ALA A 197 -11.35 -2.23 -12.00
N TRP A 198 -11.34 -3.42 -11.37
CA TRP A 198 -11.96 -4.61 -11.94
C TRP A 198 -13.48 -4.48 -12.08
N ASN A 199 -14.16 -3.93 -11.08
CA ASN A 199 -15.59 -3.63 -11.15
C ASN A 199 -15.90 -2.71 -12.33
N CYS A 200 -15.04 -1.72 -12.60
CA CYS A 200 -15.14 -0.86 -13.78
C CYS A 200 -14.94 -1.64 -15.09
N VAL A 201 -13.91 -2.49 -15.20
CA VAL A 201 -13.70 -3.35 -16.39
C VAL A 201 -14.95 -4.17 -16.70
N ARG A 202 -15.56 -4.77 -15.66
CA ARG A 202 -16.78 -5.58 -15.78
C ARG A 202 -18.04 -4.74 -16.03
N ALA A 203 -18.07 -3.49 -15.56
CA ALA A 203 -19.11 -2.53 -15.91
C ALA A 203 -19.05 -2.15 -17.40
N LEU A 204 -17.86 -2.04 -17.99
CA LEU A 204 -17.71 -1.84 -19.43
C LEU A 204 -18.21 -3.04 -20.23
N ASP A 205 -17.96 -4.27 -19.76
CA ASP A 205 -18.52 -5.47 -20.38
C ASP A 205 -20.06 -5.48 -20.32
N TYR A 206 -20.65 -5.00 -19.20
CA TYR A 206 -22.09 -4.83 -19.10
C TYR A 206 -22.60 -3.77 -20.09
N LEU A 207 -21.97 -2.59 -20.16
CA LEU A 207 -22.34 -1.52 -21.09
C LEU A 207 -22.32 -2.02 -22.54
N GLN A 208 -21.27 -2.71 -22.96
CA GLN A 208 -21.17 -3.25 -24.33
C GLN A 208 -22.18 -4.37 -24.63
N SER A 209 -22.84 -4.94 -23.61
CA SER A 209 -23.89 -5.95 -23.80
C SER A 209 -25.29 -5.37 -24.02
N ARG A 210 -25.44 -4.05 -23.92
CA ARG A 210 -26.74 -3.35 -24.01
C ARG A 210 -26.97 -2.81 -25.41
N ASP A 211 -28.14 -3.13 -25.97
CA ASP A 211 -28.56 -2.60 -27.28
C ASP A 211 -28.70 -1.07 -27.26
N GLU A 212 -28.93 -0.48 -26.08
CA GLU A 212 -29.03 0.97 -25.91
C GLU A 212 -27.66 1.68 -25.97
N VAL A 213 -26.55 0.94 -25.93
CA VAL A 213 -25.20 1.50 -25.82
C VAL A 213 -24.48 1.40 -27.15
N ASP A 214 -23.95 2.52 -27.62
CA ASP A 214 -22.87 2.52 -28.60
C ASP A 214 -21.56 2.15 -27.90
N GLY A 215 -21.19 0.87 -28.02
CA GLY A 215 -20.04 0.26 -27.34
C GLY A 215 -18.68 0.82 -27.74
N ASP A 216 -18.58 1.60 -28.82
CA ASP A 216 -17.35 2.23 -29.29
C ASP A 216 -17.17 3.66 -28.77
N ARG A 217 -18.22 4.25 -28.19
CA ARG A 217 -18.23 5.63 -27.67
C ARG A 217 -18.50 5.66 -26.17
N ILE A 218 -17.53 5.15 -25.40
CA ILE A 218 -17.60 5.11 -23.93
C ILE A 218 -16.67 6.15 -23.31
N GLY A 219 -17.21 7.03 -22.47
CA GLY A 219 -16.45 7.92 -21.59
C GLY A 219 -16.50 7.49 -20.12
N VAL A 220 -15.58 8.01 -19.32
CA VAL A 220 -15.60 7.83 -17.86
C VAL A 220 -15.46 9.15 -17.13
N THR A 221 -16.22 9.31 -16.04
CA THR A 221 -16.04 10.42 -15.11
C THR A 221 -16.47 10.01 -13.70
N GLY A 222 -16.05 10.80 -12.72
CA GLY A 222 -16.39 10.62 -11.33
C GLY A 222 -15.68 11.65 -10.47
N ARG A 223 -16.15 11.80 -9.24
CA ARG A 223 -15.63 12.80 -8.30
C ARG A 223 -15.03 12.16 -7.04
N SER A 224 -13.95 12.72 -6.48
CA SER A 224 -13.33 12.22 -5.25
C SER A 224 -12.76 10.82 -5.46
N GLY A 225 -13.18 9.81 -4.68
CA GLY A 225 -12.89 8.40 -4.98
C GLY A 225 -13.26 8.00 -6.42
N GLY A 226 -14.38 8.51 -6.94
CA GLY A 226 -14.76 8.32 -8.34
C GLY A 226 -13.80 8.97 -9.33
N GLY A 227 -13.17 10.08 -8.94
CA GLY A 227 -12.09 10.68 -9.71
C GLY A 227 -10.88 9.73 -9.77
N ALA A 228 -10.49 9.15 -8.63
CA ALA A 228 -9.43 8.13 -8.54
C ALA A 228 -9.71 6.92 -9.44
N TYR A 229 -10.92 6.37 -9.38
CA TYR A 229 -11.28 5.20 -10.19
C TYR A 229 -11.35 5.53 -11.68
N SER A 230 -11.73 6.75 -12.05
CA SER A 230 -11.68 7.22 -13.43
C SER A 230 -10.25 7.19 -13.97
N TRP A 231 -9.25 7.50 -13.14
CA TRP A 231 -7.83 7.35 -13.51
C TRP A 231 -7.44 5.90 -13.76
N TRP A 232 -7.79 5.00 -12.82
CA TRP A 232 -7.42 3.59 -12.93
C TRP A 232 -8.00 2.96 -14.18
N ILE A 233 -9.33 3.08 -14.38
CA ILE A 233 -9.98 2.44 -15.53
C ILE A 233 -9.53 3.07 -16.85
N ALA A 234 -9.35 4.39 -16.91
CA ALA A 234 -8.84 5.03 -18.11
C ALA A 234 -7.42 4.53 -18.42
N ALA A 235 -6.55 4.36 -17.43
CA ALA A 235 -5.18 3.89 -17.63
C ALA A 235 -5.12 2.42 -18.10
N ILE A 236 -6.00 1.55 -17.60
CA ILE A 236 -5.89 0.09 -17.86
C ILE A 236 -6.77 -0.43 -19.00
N ASP A 237 -7.81 0.29 -19.43
CA ASP A 237 -8.77 -0.19 -20.44
C ASP A 237 -8.98 0.82 -21.58
N GLU A 238 -8.64 0.42 -22.81
CA GLU A 238 -8.68 1.27 -24.00
C GLU A 238 -10.09 1.40 -24.64
N ARG A 239 -11.10 0.72 -24.08
CA ARG A 239 -12.50 0.96 -24.44
C ARG A 239 -12.96 2.35 -24.01
N ILE A 240 -12.36 2.91 -22.96
CA ILE A 240 -12.56 4.31 -22.58
C ILE A 240 -11.93 5.22 -23.63
N LYS A 241 -12.77 6.04 -24.29
CA LYS A 241 -12.36 6.98 -25.33
C LYS A 241 -12.06 8.38 -24.82
N VAL A 242 -12.63 8.76 -23.68
CA VAL A 242 -12.39 10.05 -23.01
C VAL A 242 -12.56 9.90 -21.50
N ALA A 243 -11.71 10.59 -20.72
CA ALA A 243 -11.78 10.57 -19.27
C ALA A 243 -11.84 11.99 -18.68
N VAL A 244 -12.71 12.18 -17.69
CA VAL A 244 -12.79 13.41 -16.87
C VAL A 244 -12.79 13.06 -15.38
N PRO A 245 -11.62 12.73 -14.81
CA PRO A 245 -11.48 12.58 -13.36
C PRO A 245 -11.60 13.95 -12.66
N VAL A 246 -12.52 14.06 -11.70
CA VAL A 246 -12.77 15.29 -10.94
C VAL A 246 -12.32 15.14 -9.49
N ALA A 247 -11.40 15.99 -9.04
CA ALA A 247 -10.85 16.00 -7.67
C ALA A 247 -10.50 14.59 -7.20
N GLY A 248 -9.58 13.90 -7.88
CA GLY A 248 -9.36 12.46 -7.71
C GLY A 248 -7.90 12.00 -7.74
N ILE A 249 -6.94 12.92 -7.85
CA ILE A 249 -5.50 12.61 -7.84
C ILE A 249 -4.71 13.81 -7.31
N THR A 250 -3.56 13.55 -6.72
CA THR A 250 -2.55 14.57 -6.43
C THR A 250 -1.15 13.93 -6.49
N SER A 251 -0.09 14.71 -6.33
CA SER A 251 1.30 14.25 -6.41
C SER A 251 1.69 13.36 -5.22
N LEU A 252 2.72 12.51 -5.41
CA LEU A 252 3.29 11.72 -4.32
C LEU A 252 3.77 12.60 -3.16
N LYS A 253 4.30 13.80 -3.46
CA LYS A 253 4.66 14.80 -2.45
C LYS A 253 3.48 15.16 -1.56
N ASN A 254 2.31 15.48 -2.13
CA ASN A 254 1.15 15.81 -1.33
C ASN A 254 0.71 14.62 -0.44
N HIS A 255 0.76 13.39 -0.97
CA HIS A 255 0.44 12.19 -0.18
C HIS A 255 1.43 11.93 0.96
N VAL A 256 2.74 11.99 0.68
CA VAL A 256 3.80 11.51 1.57
C VAL A 256 4.40 12.60 2.44
N VAL A 257 4.65 13.79 1.90
CA VAL A 257 5.30 14.90 2.62
C VAL A 257 4.24 15.75 3.32
N ASP A 258 3.24 16.20 2.56
CA ASP A 258 2.21 17.12 3.07
C ASP A 258 1.09 16.39 3.84
N GLY A 259 1.06 15.06 3.79
CA GLY A 259 0.21 14.23 4.63
C GLY A 259 -1.21 14.01 4.11
N CYS A 260 -1.48 14.21 2.82
CA CYS A 260 -2.81 13.92 2.25
C CYS A 260 -3.22 12.46 2.46
N VAL A 261 -2.25 11.54 2.59
CA VAL A 261 -2.53 10.12 2.86
C VAL A 261 -3.41 9.90 4.08
N GLU A 262 -3.33 10.79 5.07
CA GLU A 262 -4.05 10.70 6.34
C GLU A 262 -5.55 10.94 6.22
N GLY A 263 -6.01 11.57 5.14
CA GLY A 263 -7.42 11.84 4.86
C GLY A 263 -8.10 10.85 3.92
N HIS A 264 -7.36 9.87 3.39
CA HIS A 264 -7.79 9.03 2.27
C HIS A 264 -7.90 7.55 2.64
N CYS A 265 -8.90 6.85 2.08
CA CYS A 265 -8.95 5.39 2.16
C CYS A 265 -7.91 4.69 1.30
N ASP A 266 -7.70 3.40 1.57
CA ASP A 266 -6.71 2.58 0.85
C ASP A 266 -7.13 2.34 -0.61
N CYS A 267 -8.42 2.52 -0.89
CA CYS A 267 -9.04 2.58 -2.21
C CYS A 267 -8.39 3.58 -3.20
N MET A 268 -7.67 4.58 -2.68
CA MET A 268 -7.03 5.64 -3.48
C MET A 268 -5.66 5.21 -4.01
N TYR A 269 -5.16 4.03 -3.62
CA TYR A 269 -3.75 3.69 -3.73
C TYR A 269 -3.52 2.35 -4.38
N MET A 270 -2.55 2.31 -5.30
CA MET A 270 -1.90 1.08 -5.71
C MET A 270 -0.87 0.65 -4.66
N VAL A 271 -0.58 -0.65 -4.58
CA VAL A 271 0.57 -1.15 -3.81
C VAL A 271 1.82 -0.78 -4.59
N ASN A 272 2.48 0.34 -4.24
CA ASN A 272 3.44 1.03 -5.10
C ASN A 272 4.81 0.33 -5.28
N THR A 273 4.82 -0.95 -5.62
CA THR A 273 6.00 -1.81 -5.80
C THR A 273 7.08 -1.20 -6.69
N TYR A 274 6.66 -0.50 -7.75
CA TYR A 274 7.57 0.10 -8.72
C TYR A 274 7.94 1.55 -8.43
N ARG A 275 7.54 2.07 -7.26
CA ARG A 275 7.93 3.40 -6.76
C ARG A 275 7.57 4.53 -7.72
N TRP A 276 6.36 4.50 -8.24
CA TRP A 276 5.86 5.53 -9.13
C TRP A 276 5.43 6.79 -8.38
N ASP A 277 5.51 7.92 -9.08
CA ASP A 277 4.70 9.10 -8.79
C ASP A 277 3.41 9.06 -9.64
N TYR A 278 2.38 9.78 -9.21
CA TYR A 278 1.05 9.78 -9.81
C TYR A 278 0.95 10.27 -11.27
N PRO A 279 1.85 11.12 -11.81
CA PRO A 279 1.86 11.44 -13.24
C PRO A 279 1.99 10.21 -14.16
N MET A 280 2.62 9.12 -13.70
CA MET A 280 2.73 7.87 -14.47
C MET A 280 1.36 7.32 -14.87
N ILE A 281 0.38 7.39 -13.96
CA ILE A 281 -0.98 6.88 -14.17
C ILE A 281 -1.70 7.73 -15.24
N ALA A 282 -1.62 9.05 -15.11
CA ALA A 282 -2.24 9.98 -16.04
C ALA A 282 -1.64 9.88 -17.46
N ALA A 283 -0.33 9.63 -17.55
CA ALA A 283 0.36 9.45 -18.83
C ALA A 283 -0.07 8.19 -19.59
N LEU A 284 -0.47 7.10 -18.92
CA LEU A 284 -0.97 5.89 -19.59
C LEU A 284 -2.28 6.11 -20.38
N VAL A 285 -3.01 7.19 -20.08
CA VAL A 285 -4.19 7.60 -20.86
C VAL A 285 -3.81 8.15 -22.23
N ALA A 286 -2.62 8.72 -22.37
CA ALA A 286 -2.17 9.32 -23.63
C ALA A 286 -2.19 8.29 -24.79
N PRO A 287 -2.60 8.68 -26.01
CA PRO A 287 -2.98 10.04 -26.44
C PRO A 287 -4.49 10.33 -26.37
N ARG A 288 -5.26 9.58 -25.56
CA ARG A 288 -6.73 9.76 -25.48
C ARG A 288 -7.08 11.05 -24.73
N PRO A 289 -8.21 11.71 -25.06
CA PRO A 289 -8.68 12.89 -24.36
C PRO A 289 -8.81 12.72 -22.84
N LEU A 290 -8.14 13.60 -22.09
CA LEU A 290 -8.12 13.63 -20.64
C LEU A 290 -8.29 15.08 -20.13
N LEU A 291 -9.31 15.31 -19.30
CA LEU A 291 -9.50 16.57 -18.58
C LEU A 291 -9.32 16.37 -17.08
N ILE A 292 -8.26 16.97 -16.54
CA ILE A 292 -8.01 17.02 -15.10
C ILE A 292 -8.81 18.17 -14.51
N SER A 293 -9.81 17.87 -13.67
CA SER A 293 -10.66 18.90 -13.08
C SER A 293 -10.52 18.94 -11.56
N ASN A 294 -10.34 20.12 -10.97
CA ASN A 294 -10.26 20.30 -9.51
C ASN A 294 -10.74 21.69 -9.08
N THR A 295 -10.79 21.95 -7.77
CA THR A 295 -11.00 23.29 -7.23
C THR A 295 -9.76 23.84 -6.51
N ASP A 296 -9.64 25.15 -6.41
CA ASP A 296 -8.46 25.84 -5.88
C ASP A 296 -8.27 25.71 -4.36
N LYS A 297 -9.35 25.47 -3.61
CA LYS A 297 -9.36 25.33 -2.13
C LYS A 297 -9.66 23.90 -1.68
N ASP A 298 -9.50 22.91 -2.56
CA ASP A 298 -9.60 21.50 -2.18
C ASP A 298 -8.39 21.09 -1.31
N ARG A 299 -8.65 20.81 -0.03
CA ARG A 299 -7.61 20.35 0.91
C ARG A 299 -7.36 18.84 0.87
N ILE A 300 -8.22 18.09 0.17
CA ILE A 300 -8.11 16.64 0.01
C ILE A 300 -7.22 16.31 -1.21
N PHE A 301 -7.34 17.12 -2.26
CA PHE A 301 -6.49 17.09 -3.46
C PHE A 301 -5.91 18.48 -3.70
N PRO A 302 -4.78 18.82 -3.03
CA PRO A 302 -4.24 20.16 -3.08
C PRO A 302 -3.84 20.59 -4.50
N LEU A 303 -4.08 21.87 -4.78
CA LEU A 303 -3.89 22.44 -6.12
C LEU A 303 -2.45 22.28 -6.64
N ASP A 304 -1.43 22.43 -5.78
CA ASP A 304 -0.03 22.35 -6.21
C ASP A 304 0.30 20.96 -6.78
N GLY A 305 -0.15 19.89 -6.12
CA GLY A 305 0.06 18.53 -6.62
C GLY A 305 -0.77 18.20 -7.85
N VAL A 306 -1.99 18.74 -7.99
CA VAL A 306 -2.79 18.60 -9.21
C VAL A 306 -2.12 19.26 -10.41
N VAL A 307 -1.58 20.48 -10.22
CA VAL A 307 -0.85 21.21 -11.26
C VAL A 307 0.45 20.50 -11.63
N ASP A 308 1.18 19.93 -10.66
CA ASP A 308 2.38 19.11 -10.93
C ASP A 308 2.05 17.86 -11.77
N VAL A 309 0.97 17.14 -11.42
CA VAL A 309 0.49 15.98 -12.19
C VAL A 309 0.18 16.36 -13.64
N TYR A 310 -0.57 17.43 -13.85
CA TYR A 310 -0.86 17.94 -15.19
C TYR A 310 0.42 18.30 -15.96
N THR A 311 1.30 19.09 -15.33
CA THR A 311 2.51 19.63 -15.97
C THR A 311 3.44 18.51 -16.43
N ARG A 312 3.64 17.48 -15.61
CA ARG A 312 4.46 16.32 -15.96
C ARG A 312 3.82 15.44 -17.03
N THR A 313 2.51 15.22 -16.93
CA THR A 313 1.75 14.43 -17.91
C THR A 313 1.78 15.09 -19.30
N LYS A 314 1.76 16.42 -19.36
CA LYS A 314 1.83 17.18 -20.61
C LYS A 314 3.06 16.83 -21.45
N LYS A 315 4.21 16.51 -20.82
CA LYS A 315 5.41 16.05 -21.54
C LYS A 315 5.11 14.85 -22.44
N ILE A 316 4.33 13.89 -21.95
CA ILE A 316 3.98 12.68 -22.72
C ILE A 316 3.00 13.00 -23.84
N TYR A 317 1.97 13.80 -23.59
CA TYR A 317 1.04 14.25 -24.65
C TYR A 317 1.73 15.05 -25.75
N GLN A 318 2.75 15.85 -25.41
CA GLN A 318 3.59 16.57 -26.39
C GLN A 318 4.32 15.62 -27.33
N LEU A 319 4.86 14.51 -26.82
CA LEU A 319 5.54 13.50 -27.64
C LEU A 319 4.61 12.85 -28.66
N TYR A 320 3.33 12.68 -28.32
CA TYR A 320 2.29 12.21 -29.24
C TYR A 320 1.75 13.29 -30.19
N GLY A 321 2.14 14.56 -30.02
CA GLY A 321 1.51 15.68 -30.74
C GLY A 321 0.05 15.94 -30.33
N ALA A 322 -0.39 15.47 -29.16
CA ALA A 322 -1.78 15.47 -28.71
C ALA A 322 -2.06 16.54 -27.63
N ASN A 323 -1.43 17.72 -27.73
CA ASN A 323 -1.53 18.77 -26.70
C ASN A 323 -2.96 19.26 -26.45
N ASP A 324 -3.80 19.23 -27.49
CA ASP A 324 -5.22 19.59 -27.48
C ASP A 324 -6.10 18.58 -26.73
N LYS A 325 -5.58 17.37 -26.50
CA LYS A 325 -6.27 16.27 -25.80
C LYS A 325 -5.96 16.17 -24.32
N LEU A 326 -5.15 17.09 -23.76
CA LEU A 326 -4.92 17.20 -22.32
C LEU A 326 -5.38 18.56 -21.80
N GLY A 327 -6.38 18.57 -20.92
CA GLY A 327 -6.91 19.76 -20.29
C GLY A 327 -6.64 19.81 -18.78
N LEU A 328 -6.51 21.04 -18.26
CA LEU A 328 -6.58 21.33 -16.83
C LEU A 328 -7.70 22.34 -16.59
N HIS A 329 -8.66 21.98 -15.75
CA HIS A 329 -9.77 22.83 -15.35
C HIS A 329 -9.76 23.03 -13.83
N ILE A 330 -9.44 24.25 -13.39
CA ILE A 330 -9.47 24.65 -12.00
C ILE A 330 -10.54 25.73 -11.83
N THR A 331 -11.46 25.52 -10.89
CA THR A 331 -12.43 26.55 -10.49
C THR A 331 -12.31 26.91 -9.01
N GLU A 332 -12.95 28.00 -8.60
CA GLU A 332 -13.00 28.40 -7.20
C GLU A 332 -13.85 27.41 -6.38
N GLY A 333 -13.32 26.97 -5.23
CA GLY A 333 -14.14 26.33 -4.21
C GLY A 333 -13.43 25.24 -3.39
N PRO A 334 -14.10 24.74 -2.34
CA PRO A 334 -13.61 23.62 -1.55
C PRO A 334 -13.85 22.29 -2.28
N HIS A 335 -13.60 21.16 -1.60
CA HIS A 335 -13.98 19.82 -2.06
C HIS A 335 -15.52 19.65 -2.15
N LYS A 336 -16.16 20.27 -3.15
CA LYS A 336 -17.60 20.22 -3.42
C LYS A 336 -17.89 19.88 -4.89
N ASP A 337 -19.05 19.27 -5.13
CA ASP A 337 -19.59 19.08 -6.49
C ASP A 337 -20.28 20.37 -6.95
N THR A 338 -19.53 21.25 -7.61
CA THR A 338 -20.01 22.56 -8.06
C THR A 338 -20.52 22.48 -9.51
N GLN A 339 -21.43 23.39 -9.88
CA GLN A 339 -21.94 23.45 -11.24
C GLN A 339 -20.84 23.73 -12.27
N GLU A 340 -19.86 24.56 -11.92
CA GLU A 340 -18.74 24.90 -12.82
C GLU A 340 -17.88 23.68 -13.15
N LEU A 341 -17.56 22.83 -12.16
CA LEU A 341 -16.88 21.55 -12.42
C LEU A 341 -17.68 20.69 -13.40
N ARG A 342 -19.00 20.59 -13.21
CA ARG A 342 -19.89 19.78 -14.04
C ARG A 342 -19.97 20.28 -15.48
N VAL A 343 -20.17 21.58 -15.68
CA VAL A 343 -20.32 22.19 -17.02
C VAL A 343 -19.11 21.91 -17.89
N HIS A 344 -17.89 22.07 -17.36
CA HIS A 344 -16.67 21.81 -18.12
C HIS A 344 -16.45 20.32 -18.39
N ALA A 345 -16.77 19.45 -17.43
CA ALA A 345 -16.72 18.00 -17.64
C ALA A 345 -17.70 17.56 -18.74
N PHE A 346 -18.94 18.04 -18.69
CA PHE A 346 -19.97 17.72 -19.68
C PHE A 346 -19.60 18.21 -21.08
N ARG A 347 -19.07 19.44 -21.19
CA ARG A 347 -18.62 19.98 -22.48
C ARG A 347 -17.47 19.16 -23.07
N TRP A 348 -16.50 18.75 -22.25
CA TRP A 348 -15.40 17.91 -22.72
C TRP A 348 -15.89 16.55 -23.23
N LEU A 349 -16.81 15.91 -22.51
CA LEU A 349 -17.43 14.65 -22.96
C LEU A 349 -18.22 14.83 -24.26
N ASN A 350 -19.02 15.90 -24.38
CA ASN A 350 -19.77 16.22 -25.61
C ASN A 350 -18.86 16.42 -26.81
N HIS A 351 -17.77 17.17 -26.65
CA HIS A 351 -16.81 17.41 -27.71
C HIS A 351 -16.26 16.09 -28.27
N TYR A 352 -15.78 15.20 -27.38
CA TYR A 352 -15.07 13.99 -27.81
C TYR A 352 -15.95 12.77 -28.13
N LEU A 353 -17.16 12.66 -27.57
CA LEU A 353 -18.07 11.52 -27.83
C LEU A 353 -19.16 11.83 -28.84
N ARG A 354 -19.49 13.12 -29.04
CA ARG A 354 -20.62 13.55 -29.86
C ARG A 354 -20.28 14.63 -30.88
N ALA A 355 -19.04 15.16 -30.89
CA ALA A 355 -18.65 16.30 -31.71
C ALA A 355 -19.58 17.52 -31.50
N ASP A 356 -19.98 17.74 -30.25
CA ASP A 356 -20.96 18.75 -29.85
C ASP A 356 -20.33 19.76 -28.89
N ASP A 357 -20.13 20.99 -29.37
CA ASP A 357 -19.55 22.11 -28.62
C ASP A 357 -20.60 23.12 -28.13
N SER A 358 -21.89 22.76 -28.18
CA SER A 358 -22.96 23.63 -27.71
C SER A 358 -22.85 23.97 -26.22
N LEU A 359 -23.37 25.14 -25.84
CA LEU A 359 -23.33 25.58 -24.45
C LEU A 359 -24.23 24.70 -23.58
N ILE A 360 -23.71 24.30 -22.41
CA ILE A 360 -24.50 23.60 -21.40
C ILE A 360 -25.45 24.60 -20.74
N THR A 361 -26.76 24.46 -21.01
CA THR A 361 -27.81 25.36 -20.51
C THR A 361 -28.61 24.79 -19.34
N SER A 362 -28.43 23.51 -19.01
CA SER A 362 -29.16 22.82 -17.94
C SER A 362 -28.23 22.39 -16.81
N ALA A 363 -28.70 22.56 -15.56
CA ALA A 363 -27.99 22.08 -14.38
C ALA A 363 -28.28 20.60 -14.09
N ALA A 364 -27.27 19.89 -13.59
CA ALA A 364 -27.48 18.55 -13.04
C ALA A 364 -28.08 18.68 -11.63
N THR A 365 -29.34 18.30 -11.49
CA THR A 365 -30.11 18.32 -10.24
C THR A 365 -30.66 16.93 -9.93
N PRO A 366 -30.84 16.57 -8.65
CA PRO A 366 -31.50 15.32 -8.28
C PRO A 366 -32.88 15.21 -8.95
N LEU A 367 -33.25 14.00 -9.39
CA LEU A 367 -34.48 13.75 -10.14
C LEU A 367 -35.36 12.65 -9.51
N PHE A 368 -34.77 11.70 -8.80
CA PHE A 368 -35.44 10.55 -8.20
C PHE A 368 -35.36 10.59 -6.67
N ASP A 369 -36.24 9.90 -5.95
CA ASP A 369 -35.97 9.58 -4.55
C ASP A 369 -34.85 8.53 -4.48
N GLN A 370 -33.91 8.70 -3.56
CA GLN A 370 -32.78 7.76 -3.42
C GLN A 370 -33.23 6.34 -3.08
N GLN A 371 -34.39 6.19 -2.42
CA GLN A 371 -34.96 4.89 -2.09
C GLN A 371 -35.41 4.12 -3.32
N ASP A 372 -35.93 4.82 -4.33
CA ASP A 372 -36.40 4.21 -5.59
C ASP A 372 -35.25 3.67 -6.44
N LEU A 373 -34.02 4.09 -6.13
CA LEU A 373 -32.79 3.69 -6.80
C LEU A 373 -32.05 2.53 -6.12
N LYS A 374 -32.54 2.07 -4.95
CA LYS A 374 -31.99 0.91 -4.24
C LYS A 374 -32.27 -0.39 -5.01
N VAL A 375 -31.24 -1.20 -5.24
CA VAL A 375 -31.25 -2.40 -6.10
C VAL A 375 -31.77 -3.62 -5.38
N PHE A 376 -31.25 -3.91 -4.18
CA PHE A 376 -31.58 -5.14 -3.45
C PHE A 376 -32.69 -4.88 -2.44
N PRO A 377 -33.83 -5.58 -2.47
CA PRO A 377 -34.72 -5.60 -1.32
C PRO A 377 -34.05 -6.28 -0.12
N GLU A 378 -33.42 -7.43 -0.37
CA GLU A 378 -32.63 -8.23 0.57
C GLU A 378 -31.25 -8.53 -0.03
N LEU A 379 -30.21 -8.56 0.80
CA LEU A 379 -28.85 -8.83 0.33
C LEU A 379 -28.67 -10.33 0.00
N PRO A 380 -27.94 -10.68 -1.06
CA PRO A 380 -27.72 -12.07 -1.43
C PRO A 380 -26.85 -12.83 -0.41
N SER A 381 -27.30 -14.01 0.03
CA SER A 381 -26.69 -14.82 1.13
C SER A 381 -25.36 -15.51 0.81
N GLY A 382 -24.76 -15.23 -0.35
CA GLY A 382 -23.45 -15.76 -0.77
C GLY A 382 -22.59 -14.69 -1.43
N GLU A 383 -22.82 -13.42 -1.07
CA GLU A 383 -21.96 -12.33 -1.51
C GLU A 383 -20.55 -12.47 -0.92
N THR A 384 -19.55 -12.05 -1.70
CA THR A 384 -18.15 -12.01 -1.30
C THR A 384 -17.59 -10.60 -1.31
N VAL A 385 -18.44 -9.57 -1.46
CA VAL A 385 -18.03 -8.15 -1.45
C VAL A 385 -17.44 -7.80 -0.08
N THR A 386 -18.06 -8.28 1.00
CA THR A 386 -17.61 -8.02 2.38
C THR A 386 -16.26 -8.65 2.71
N THR A 387 -15.91 -9.74 2.04
CA THR A 387 -14.71 -10.56 2.28
C THR A 387 -13.75 -10.60 1.09
N ILE A 388 -13.95 -9.74 0.07
CA ILE A 388 -13.22 -9.84 -1.20
C ILE A 388 -11.70 -9.74 -1.05
N HIS A 389 -11.23 -9.02 -0.02
CA HIS A 389 -9.83 -8.89 0.34
C HIS A 389 -9.12 -10.22 0.65
N GLU A 390 -9.88 -11.26 1.01
CA GLU A 390 -9.35 -12.60 1.27
C GLU A 390 -9.00 -13.35 -0.02
N THR A 391 -9.67 -13.07 -1.14
CA THR A 391 -9.62 -13.93 -2.35
C THR A 391 -9.34 -13.17 -3.65
N PHE A 392 -9.21 -11.84 -3.60
CA PHE A 392 -9.05 -11.04 -4.81
C PHE A 392 -7.74 -11.33 -5.54
N VAL A 393 -6.61 -11.14 -4.85
CA VAL A 393 -5.26 -11.41 -5.37
C VAL A 393 -4.84 -12.82 -4.95
N PRO A 394 -4.33 -13.68 -5.85
CA PRO A 394 -3.81 -15.00 -5.48
C PRO A 394 -2.57 -14.94 -4.55
N ALA A 395 -2.29 -16.03 -3.82
CA ALA A 395 -1.05 -16.21 -3.03
C ALA A 395 -0.44 -17.53 -3.42
N VAL A 396 0.85 -17.68 -3.11
CA VAL A 396 1.47 -18.99 -3.11
C VAL A 396 0.82 -19.89 -2.06
N GLY A 397 0.59 -21.15 -2.44
CA GLY A 397 0.16 -22.18 -1.51
C GLY A 397 1.34 -22.73 -0.71
N ILE A 398 1.00 -23.45 0.38
CA ILE A 398 1.96 -24.18 1.22
C ILE A 398 1.76 -25.69 1.12
N ASP A 399 0.92 -26.17 0.20
CA ASP A 399 0.62 -27.59 0.06
C ASP A 399 1.82 -28.39 -0.51
N ASP A 400 2.68 -27.72 -1.30
CA ASP A 400 3.84 -28.31 -1.98
C ASP A 400 5.17 -27.74 -1.46
N LEU A 401 5.43 -27.87 -0.15
CA LEU A 401 6.72 -27.46 0.42
C LEU A 401 7.88 -28.30 -0.15
N PRO A 402 9.05 -27.70 -0.42
CA PRO A 402 10.20 -28.47 -0.89
C PRO A 402 10.67 -29.45 0.19
N THR A 403 10.87 -30.71 -0.19
CA THR A 403 11.19 -31.81 0.75
C THR A 403 12.67 -32.18 0.77
N ASP A 404 13.46 -31.68 -0.19
CA ASP A 404 14.89 -31.96 -0.35
C ASP A 404 15.69 -30.70 -0.69
N ILE A 405 17.02 -30.79 -0.56
CA ILE A 405 17.93 -29.66 -0.79
C ILE A 405 17.84 -29.14 -2.23
N GLY A 406 17.69 -30.02 -3.22
CA GLY A 406 17.65 -29.66 -4.63
C GLY A 406 16.42 -28.84 -4.99
N SER A 407 15.23 -29.30 -4.58
CA SER A 407 13.97 -28.56 -4.79
C SER A 407 13.95 -27.23 -4.04
N ALA A 408 14.42 -27.20 -2.79
CA ALA A 408 14.52 -25.97 -2.00
C ALA A 408 15.51 -24.95 -2.60
N ARG A 409 16.65 -25.39 -3.12
CA ARG A 409 17.61 -24.50 -3.83
C ARG A 409 17.04 -23.95 -5.13
N LYS A 410 16.26 -24.73 -5.88
CA LYS A 410 15.59 -24.25 -7.10
C LYS A 410 14.58 -23.15 -6.77
N LEU A 411 13.80 -23.34 -5.70
CA LEU A 411 12.90 -22.31 -5.18
C LEU A 411 13.69 -21.06 -4.78
N ASP A 412 14.76 -21.22 -4.00
CA ASP A 412 15.59 -20.14 -3.50
C ASP A 412 16.13 -19.21 -4.60
N VAL A 413 16.73 -19.78 -5.65
CA VAL A 413 17.32 -19.01 -6.76
C VAL A 413 16.32 -18.04 -7.38
N THR A 414 15.08 -18.49 -7.59
CA THR A 414 14.05 -17.66 -8.24
C THR A 414 13.39 -16.71 -7.24
N THR A 415 13.03 -17.24 -6.07
CA THR A 415 12.23 -16.53 -5.08
C THR A 415 13.02 -15.41 -4.40
N THR A 416 14.30 -15.62 -4.08
CA THR A 416 15.13 -14.58 -3.45
C THR A 416 15.30 -13.35 -4.36
N GLU A 417 15.46 -13.56 -5.67
CA GLU A 417 15.54 -12.46 -6.64
C GLU A 417 14.20 -11.71 -6.73
N LEU A 418 13.09 -12.43 -6.84
CA LEU A 418 11.75 -11.81 -6.88
C LEU A 418 11.46 -11.03 -5.59
N ILE A 419 11.79 -11.58 -4.42
CA ILE A 419 11.66 -10.88 -3.14
C ILE A 419 12.49 -9.59 -3.14
N ARG A 420 13.73 -9.62 -3.65
CA ARG A 420 14.58 -8.42 -3.76
C ARG A 420 13.93 -7.34 -4.62
N GLN A 421 13.32 -7.73 -5.74
CA GLN A 421 12.72 -6.81 -6.70
C GLN A 421 11.37 -6.27 -6.20
N LYS A 422 10.49 -7.13 -5.68
CA LYS A 422 9.08 -6.84 -5.43
C LYS A 422 8.75 -6.44 -3.99
N CYS A 423 9.51 -6.94 -3.01
CA CYS A 423 9.37 -6.58 -1.60
C CYS A 423 10.34 -5.45 -1.22
N PHE A 424 11.53 -5.46 -1.82
CA PHE A 424 12.66 -4.61 -1.43
C PHE A 424 13.16 -3.66 -2.53
N GLY A 425 12.42 -3.44 -3.62
CA GLY A 425 12.78 -2.46 -4.67
C GLY A 425 13.02 -1.04 -4.15
N GLY A 426 12.53 -0.76 -2.94
CA GLY A 426 12.83 0.41 -2.11
C GLY A 426 14.29 0.62 -1.71
N TRP A 427 15.09 -0.43 -1.60
CA TRP A 427 16.48 -0.35 -1.13
C TRP A 427 17.39 0.35 -2.16
N PRO A 428 18.42 1.10 -1.71
CA PRO A 428 19.41 1.69 -2.59
C PRO A 428 20.04 0.68 -3.56
N SER A 429 20.27 1.10 -4.80
CA SER A 429 20.93 0.29 -5.85
C SER A 429 22.46 0.25 -5.69
N THR A 430 23.05 1.29 -5.12
CA THR A 430 24.46 1.36 -4.73
C THR A 430 24.55 1.41 -3.21
N GLY A 431 25.54 0.74 -2.63
CA GLY A 431 25.81 0.84 -1.20
C GLY A 431 26.11 2.30 -0.81
N GLU A 432 25.37 2.84 0.14
CA GLU A 432 25.77 4.08 0.81
C GLU A 432 27.04 3.79 1.65
N GLU A 433 27.89 4.79 1.84
CA GLU A 433 29.02 4.66 2.76
C GLU A 433 28.50 4.35 4.16
N THR A 434 29.07 3.32 4.80
CA THR A 434 28.66 2.91 6.16
C THR A 434 28.99 3.96 7.19
N ASP A 435 30.07 4.74 7.01
CA ASP A 435 30.52 5.80 7.93
C ASP A 435 30.41 5.33 9.40
N THR A 436 31.24 4.35 9.73
CA THR A 436 31.31 3.76 11.07
C THR A 436 32.16 4.62 11.99
N ASN A 437 31.66 4.92 13.19
CA ASN A 437 32.37 5.70 14.18
C ASN A 437 32.33 5.03 15.56
N LEU A 438 33.50 4.82 16.16
CA LEU A 438 33.60 4.39 17.55
C LEU A 438 33.26 5.57 18.48
N VAL A 439 32.13 5.48 19.17
CA VAL A 439 31.68 6.49 20.11
C VAL A 439 32.38 6.34 21.46
N THR A 440 32.47 5.11 21.97
CA THR A 440 33.20 4.81 23.20
C THR A 440 33.56 3.33 23.29
N GLU A 441 34.59 3.04 24.08
CA GLU A 441 34.91 1.70 24.53
C GLU A 441 35.11 1.70 26.04
N LYS A 442 34.46 0.75 26.72
CA LYS A 442 34.62 0.51 28.15
C LYS A 442 34.79 -0.97 28.39
N SER A 443 35.70 -1.32 29.28
CA SER A 443 35.96 -2.72 29.62
C SER A 443 35.97 -2.91 31.13
N ASN A 444 35.60 -4.12 31.55
CA ASN A 444 35.94 -4.64 32.88
C ASN A 444 37.08 -5.67 32.76
N ALA A 445 37.28 -6.50 33.79
CA ALA A 445 38.39 -7.47 33.80
C ALA A 445 38.40 -8.42 32.59
N ASN A 446 37.22 -8.86 32.10
CA ASN A 446 37.13 -9.92 31.08
C ASN A 446 36.31 -9.56 29.83
N THR A 447 35.55 -8.46 29.87
CA THR A 447 34.59 -8.09 28.82
C THR A 447 34.78 -6.64 28.40
N SER A 448 34.75 -6.37 27.10
CA SER A 448 34.71 -5.03 26.52
C SER A 448 33.34 -4.75 25.90
N VAL A 449 32.88 -3.50 26.01
CA VAL A 449 31.71 -2.94 25.34
C VAL A 449 32.18 -1.79 24.46
N LYS A 450 32.00 -1.94 23.15
CA LYS A 450 32.21 -0.89 22.15
C LYS A 450 30.86 -0.38 21.68
N VAL A 451 30.71 0.94 21.63
CA VAL A 451 29.54 1.62 21.10
C VAL A 451 29.89 2.21 19.76
N ILE A 452 29.24 1.74 18.70
CA ILE A 452 29.56 2.08 17.32
C ILE A 452 28.31 2.69 16.67
N ASP A 453 28.45 3.89 16.11
CA ASP A 453 27.42 4.49 15.28
C ASP A 453 27.76 4.26 13.80
N PHE A 454 26.75 3.97 12.98
CA PHE A 454 26.91 3.75 11.54
C PHE A 454 25.73 4.34 10.76
N THR A 455 25.98 4.74 9.53
CA THR A 455 24.95 5.16 8.58
C THR A 455 24.32 3.94 7.92
N SER A 456 23.08 3.63 8.31
CA SER A 456 22.28 2.62 7.60
C SER A 456 21.81 3.19 6.27
N GLN A 457 21.13 4.33 6.33
CA GLN A 457 20.67 5.08 5.18
C GLN A 457 20.36 6.50 5.60
N ASN A 458 20.83 7.52 4.89
CA ASN A 458 20.53 8.90 5.27
C ASN A 458 18.99 9.16 5.35
N PRO A 459 18.44 9.71 6.46
CA PRO A 459 19.13 10.33 7.60
C PRO A 459 19.38 9.41 8.82
N TYR A 460 19.04 8.13 8.74
CA TYR A 460 19.20 7.16 9.81
C TYR A 460 20.66 6.74 10.00
N ARG A 461 21.31 7.37 10.98
CA ARG A 461 22.47 6.81 11.68
C ARG A 461 21.98 5.98 12.86
N LEU A 462 22.36 4.72 12.90
CA LEU A 462 21.97 3.75 13.90
C LEU A 462 23.17 3.35 14.77
N ARG A 463 22.90 2.67 15.88
CA ARG A 463 23.90 2.26 16.87
C ARG A 463 23.95 0.75 17.00
N VAL A 464 25.17 0.22 17.08
CA VAL A 464 25.47 -1.15 17.50
C VAL A 464 26.27 -1.12 18.79
N TYR A 465 25.92 -2.00 19.73
CA TYR A 465 26.74 -2.30 20.89
C TYR A 465 27.44 -3.63 20.66
N LEU A 466 28.76 -3.61 20.55
CA LEU A 466 29.58 -4.82 20.40
C LEU A 466 30.16 -5.19 21.77
N VAL A 467 29.79 -6.36 22.26
CA VAL A 467 30.15 -6.85 23.60
C VAL A 467 30.86 -8.19 23.46
N GLY A 468 32.04 -8.34 24.03
CA GLY A 468 32.79 -9.59 23.92
C GLY A 468 34.04 -9.63 24.77
N PRO A 469 34.86 -10.69 24.63
CA PRO A 469 36.11 -10.82 25.36
C PRO A 469 37.03 -9.65 25.08
N LYS A 470 37.70 -9.17 26.12
CA LYS A 470 38.66 -8.06 25.99
C LYS A 470 39.80 -8.44 25.01
N ASP A 471 40.29 -7.45 24.27
CA ASP A 471 41.46 -7.57 23.38
C ASP A 471 41.37 -8.69 22.31
N THR A 472 40.14 -9.09 21.96
CA THR A 472 39.88 -10.15 20.98
C THR A 472 39.25 -9.58 19.71
N LYS A 473 39.78 -9.97 18.54
CA LYS A 473 39.16 -9.69 17.24
C LYS A 473 38.36 -10.93 16.81
N PRO A 474 37.02 -10.88 16.77
CA PRO A 474 36.21 -12.04 16.42
C PRO A 474 36.29 -12.36 14.92
N ASP A 475 36.33 -13.64 14.58
CA ASP A 475 36.06 -14.19 13.24
C ASP A 475 34.57 -14.54 13.04
N SER A 476 33.83 -14.60 14.15
CA SER A 476 32.41 -14.88 14.21
C SER A 476 31.74 -14.14 15.37
N LEU A 477 30.48 -13.73 15.20
CA LEU A 477 29.70 -13.11 16.28
C LEU A 477 28.21 -13.42 16.18
N THR A 478 27.50 -13.26 17.30
CA THR A 478 26.05 -13.27 17.35
C THR A 478 25.51 -11.86 17.15
N LEU A 479 24.67 -11.61 16.14
CA LEU A 479 23.92 -10.37 16.00
C LEU A 479 22.52 -10.55 16.61
N GLN A 480 22.28 -9.89 17.74
CA GLN A 480 20.96 -9.81 18.34
C GLN A 480 20.20 -8.59 17.79
N VAL A 481 19.12 -8.85 17.06
CA VAL A 481 18.22 -7.83 16.54
C VAL A 481 17.18 -7.50 17.60
N LEU A 482 17.27 -6.27 18.13
CA LEU A 482 16.41 -5.80 19.20
C LEU A 482 15.10 -5.24 18.64
N ASP A 483 13.99 -5.74 19.17
CA ASP A 483 12.67 -5.15 19.02
C ASP A 483 12.34 -4.20 20.18
N LYS A 484 11.13 -3.66 20.21
CA LYS A 484 10.68 -2.76 21.29
C LYS A 484 10.66 -3.40 22.68
N THR A 485 10.47 -4.71 22.77
CA THR A 485 10.33 -5.42 24.04
C THR A 485 11.69 -5.70 24.69
N LYS A 486 12.72 -6.02 23.88
CA LYS A 486 14.08 -6.30 24.39
C LYS A 486 14.97 -5.09 24.50
N TRP A 487 14.70 -4.04 23.71
CA TRP A 487 15.54 -2.83 23.69
C TRP A 487 15.84 -2.28 25.09
N ALA A 488 14.81 -2.10 25.92
CA ALA A 488 14.98 -1.52 27.26
C ALA A 488 15.80 -2.41 28.20
N ALA A 489 15.51 -3.72 28.24
CA ALA A 489 16.21 -4.68 29.10
C ALA A 489 17.68 -4.86 28.70
N THR A 490 17.97 -4.96 27.40
CA THR A 490 19.36 -5.03 26.93
C THR A 490 20.14 -3.76 27.30
N LEU A 491 19.53 -2.58 27.12
CA LEU A 491 20.17 -1.32 27.47
C LEU A 491 20.40 -1.15 28.98
N SER A 492 19.50 -1.62 29.85
CA SER A 492 19.69 -1.51 31.30
C SER A 492 20.92 -2.31 31.76
N GLY A 493 21.16 -3.49 31.18
CA GLY A 493 22.40 -4.23 31.38
C GLY A 493 23.63 -3.46 30.89
N LEU A 494 23.61 -2.97 29.65
CA LEU A 494 24.74 -2.22 29.07
C LEU A 494 25.04 -0.91 29.82
N ALA A 495 24.03 -0.28 30.41
CA ALA A 495 24.16 0.95 31.18
C ALA A 495 25.07 0.79 32.42
N ARG A 496 25.39 -0.44 32.84
CA ARG A 496 26.38 -0.71 33.90
C ARG A 496 27.79 -0.32 33.50
N LEU A 497 28.15 -0.40 32.21
CA LEU A 497 29.47 -0.03 31.69
C LEU A 497 29.46 1.29 30.90
N VAL A 498 28.39 1.55 30.15
CA VAL A 498 28.29 2.70 29.24
C VAL A 498 27.03 3.55 29.51
N PRO A 499 26.79 4.02 30.74
CA PRO A 499 25.52 4.68 31.14
C PRO A 499 25.18 5.93 30.31
N ASN A 500 26.20 6.65 29.83
CA ASN A 500 26.00 7.87 29.04
C ASN A 500 25.60 7.59 27.58
N HIS A 501 25.56 6.32 27.18
CA HIS A 501 25.26 5.90 25.80
C HIS A 501 24.06 4.97 25.71
N THR A 502 23.24 4.87 26.76
CA THR A 502 22.04 4.02 26.84
C THR A 502 20.74 4.83 27.00
N PHE A 503 20.74 6.07 26.51
CA PHE A 503 19.53 6.90 26.35
C PHE A 503 18.69 7.08 27.64
N GLY A 504 19.36 7.16 28.79
CA GLY A 504 18.73 7.41 30.08
C GLY A 504 18.08 6.19 30.74
N VAL A 505 18.23 4.98 30.17
CA VAL A 505 17.79 3.73 30.81
C VAL A 505 18.59 3.49 32.09
N GLN A 506 17.90 3.14 33.17
CA GLN A 506 18.54 2.90 34.47
C GLN A 506 19.36 1.60 34.43
N PRO A 507 20.56 1.58 35.04
CA PRO A 507 21.38 0.38 35.04
C PRO A 507 20.78 -0.77 35.86
N ASP A 508 20.83 -1.99 35.31
CA ASP A 508 20.37 -3.22 35.95
C ASP A 508 21.53 -4.24 36.01
N GLU A 509 21.84 -4.72 37.22
CA GLU A 509 22.94 -5.66 37.43
C GLU A 509 22.59 -7.08 36.97
N HIS A 510 21.35 -7.52 37.10
CA HIS A 510 20.92 -8.86 36.67
C HIS A 510 21.01 -8.99 35.16
N GLU A 511 20.53 -7.99 34.42
CA GLU A 511 20.65 -7.93 32.96
C GLU A 511 22.11 -7.87 32.51
N TRP A 512 22.94 -7.09 33.22
CA TRP A 512 24.37 -7.05 32.93
C TRP A 512 25.05 -8.41 33.15
N GLN A 513 24.76 -9.12 34.24
CA GLN A 513 25.34 -10.44 34.50
C GLN A 513 24.94 -11.45 33.42
N THR A 514 23.71 -11.38 32.91
CA THR A 514 23.25 -12.19 31.78
C THR A 514 24.10 -11.92 30.53
N ILE A 515 24.24 -10.66 30.13
CA ILE A 515 25.07 -10.24 28.97
C ILE A 515 26.54 -10.65 29.18
N ALA A 516 27.11 -10.30 30.33
CA ALA A 516 28.51 -10.53 30.65
C ALA A 516 28.86 -12.03 30.70
N SER A 517 27.94 -12.89 31.17
CA SER A 517 28.17 -14.34 31.24
C SER A 517 28.44 -14.95 29.87
N ILE A 518 27.70 -14.51 28.84
CA ILE A 518 27.86 -14.97 27.46
C ILE A 518 29.08 -14.28 26.84
N ALA A 519 29.23 -12.97 27.07
CA ALA A 519 30.29 -12.15 26.50
C ALA A 519 31.71 -12.50 26.99
N LYS A 520 31.84 -13.34 28.02
CA LYS A 520 33.14 -13.91 28.45
C LYS A 520 33.77 -14.83 27.40
N THR A 521 32.96 -15.46 26.57
CA THR A 521 33.42 -16.52 25.64
C THR A 521 33.02 -16.28 24.18
N LYS A 522 32.05 -15.40 23.94
CA LYS A 522 31.53 -15.09 22.61
C LYS A 522 31.39 -13.58 22.44
N THR A 523 31.48 -13.12 21.20
CA THR A 523 31.17 -11.72 20.88
C THR A 523 29.71 -11.61 20.40
N ILE A 524 29.00 -10.62 20.93
CA ILE A 524 27.60 -10.32 20.65
C ILE A 524 27.50 -8.87 20.17
N ALA A 525 26.81 -8.65 19.07
CA ALA A 525 26.45 -7.32 18.59
C ALA A 525 24.94 -7.12 18.79
N TYR A 526 24.56 -6.02 19.44
CA TYR A 526 23.16 -5.64 19.65
C TYR A 526 22.79 -4.47 18.76
N VAL A 527 21.76 -4.61 17.94
CA VAL A 527 21.30 -3.56 17.03
C VAL A 527 19.79 -3.36 17.12
N ALA A 528 19.36 -2.10 17.20
CA ALA A 528 17.96 -1.72 17.01
C ALA A 528 17.77 -1.08 15.63
N PRO A 529 16.93 -1.67 14.76
CA PRO A 529 16.54 -1.07 13.49
C PRO A 529 15.80 0.27 13.66
N ARG A 530 15.62 1.01 12.56
CA ARG A 530 14.88 2.28 12.58
C ARG A 530 13.47 2.12 13.14
N GLY A 531 12.97 3.16 13.81
CA GLY A 531 11.66 3.15 14.45
C GLY A 531 11.63 2.45 15.81
N ILE A 532 12.80 2.04 16.34
CA ILE A 532 13.00 1.49 17.67
C ILE A 532 14.04 2.33 18.42
N GLY A 533 13.88 2.44 19.73
CA GLY A 533 14.82 3.11 20.62
C GLY A 533 15.00 4.59 20.27
N PRO A 534 16.22 5.08 19.98
CA PRO A 534 16.48 6.51 19.78
C PRO A 534 15.82 7.07 18.51
N THR A 535 15.46 6.18 17.58
CA THR A 535 14.77 6.53 16.33
C THR A 535 13.28 6.21 16.39
N GLU A 536 12.75 5.91 17.58
CA GLU A 536 11.35 5.59 17.77
C GLU A 536 10.45 6.79 17.43
N TRP A 537 9.47 6.51 16.60
CA TRP A 537 8.40 7.46 16.27
C TRP A 537 7.44 7.63 17.44
N THR A 538 6.60 8.66 17.37
CA THR A 538 5.48 8.87 18.29
C THR A 538 4.75 7.56 18.66
N THR A 539 4.41 7.41 19.94
CA THR A 539 3.64 6.27 20.45
C THR A 539 2.15 6.36 20.11
N GLU A 540 1.69 7.51 19.58
CA GLU A 540 0.31 7.69 19.14
C GLU A 540 -0.04 6.72 18.00
N ALA A 541 -0.95 5.79 18.28
CA ALA A 541 -1.32 4.73 17.35
C ALA A 541 -1.75 5.24 15.97
N LYS A 542 -2.53 6.34 15.92
CA LYS A 542 -2.98 6.94 14.65
C LYS A 542 -1.81 7.45 13.82
N LYS A 543 -0.89 8.22 14.42
CA LYS A 543 0.29 8.74 13.73
C LYS A 543 1.22 7.61 13.27
N ARG A 544 1.43 6.55 14.08
CA ARG A 544 2.20 5.37 13.64
C ARG A 544 1.58 4.68 12.42
N THR A 545 0.26 4.54 12.40
CA THR A 545 -0.44 4.03 11.22
C THR A 545 -0.16 4.91 9.99
N GLN A 546 -0.21 6.23 10.13
CA GLN A 546 0.05 7.13 9.00
C GLN A 546 1.51 7.09 8.53
N ILE A 547 2.49 6.99 9.44
CA ILE A 547 3.90 6.78 9.09
C ILE A 547 4.05 5.50 8.27
N ARG A 548 3.47 4.37 8.70
CA ARG A 548 3.51 3.11 7.96
C ARG A 548 2.88 3.23 6.56
N ARG A 549 1.74 3.92 6.45
CA ARG A 549 1.09 4.15 5.14
C ARG A 549 1.92 5.03 4.21
N ARG A 550 2.69 6.00 4.73
CA ARG A 550 3.63 6.81 3.94
C ARG A 550 4.78 5.97 3.37
N PHE A 551 5.28 4.96 4.08
CA PHE A 551 6.26 4.02 3.52
C PHE A 551 5.70 3.27 2.30
N MET A 552 4.46 2.76 2.39
CA MET A 552 3.80 2.04 1.29
C MET A 552 3.75 2.89 0.01
N GLN A 553 3.44 4.19 0.14
CA GLN A 553 3.43 5.12 -0.99
C GLN A 553 4.81 5.29 -1.65
N LEU A 554 5.90 5.08 -0.92
CA LEU A 554 7.27 5.15 -1.47
C LEU A 554 7.73 3.83 -2.12
N GLY A 555 6.86 2.82 -2.17
CA GLY A 555 7.20 1.45 -2.59
C GLY A 555 8.09 0.73 -1.59
N GLN A 556 7.85 0.98 -0.32
CA GLN A 556 8.58 0.42 0.81
C GLN A 556 7.60 0.00 1.91
N THR A 557 8.06 -0.82 2.84
CA THR A 557 7.39 -0.95 4.14
C THR A 557 8.39 -0.64 5.25
N VAL A 558 7.89 -0.36 6.45
CA VAL A 558 8.74 -0.19 7.62
C VAL A 558 9.58 -1.45 7.86
N ALA A 559 8.95 -2.62 7.85
CA ALA A 559 9.63 -3.90 8.03
C ALA A 559 10.71 -4.15 6.96
N GLY A 560 10.45 -3.72 5.72
CA GLY A 560 11.45 -3.85 4.65
C GLY A 560 12.66 -2.94 4.85
N MET A 561 12.47 -1.75 5.42
CA MET A 561 13.60 -0.88 5.77
C MET A 561 14.32 -1.30 7.06
N GLN A 562 13.62 -1.94 8.00
CA GLN A 562 14.24 -2.54 9.19
C GLN A 562 15.07 -3.78 8.82
N THR A 563 14.62 -4.57 7.86
CA THR A 563 15.40 -5.66 7.24
C THR A 563 16.69 -5.12 6.62
N TYR A 564 16.61 -3.99 5.92
CA TYR A 564 17.79 -3.31 5.38
C TYR A 564 18.75 -2.84 6.49
N ASP A 565 18.23 -2.32 7.59
CA ASP A 565 19.06 -1.87 8.72
C ASP A 565 19.90 -3.01 9.32
N ILE A 566 19.37 -4.24 9.37
CA ILE A 566 20.10 -5.44 9.81
C ILE A 566 21.26 -5.73 8.85
N LEU A 567 21.02 -5.72 7.54
CA LEU A 567 22.07 -5.89 6.53
C LEU A 567 23.16 -4.83 6.70
N ARG A 568 22.78 -3.57 6.86
CA ARG A 568 23.72 -2.47 7.03
C ARG A 568 24.53 -2.55 8.31
N ALA A 569 23.94 -3.04 9.40
CA ALA A 569 24.66 -3.30 10.63
C ALA A 569 25.76 -4.36 10.44
N THR A 570 25.49 -5.41 9.65
CA THR A 570 26.48 -6.47 9.40
C THR A 570 27.66 -5.96 8.56
N ILE A 571 27.39 -5.16 7.53
CA ILE A 571 28.42 -4.49 6.72
C ILE A 571 29.23 -3.53 7.59
N ALA A 572 28.57 -2.72 8.41
CA ALA A 572 29.25 -1.81 9.34
C ALA A 572 30.16 -2.55 10.33
N LEU A 573 29.77 -3.72 10.82
CA LEU A 573 30.60 -4.53 11.70
C LEU A 573 31.80 -5.15 10.98
N GLN A 574 31.61 -5.63 9.74
CA GLN A 574 32.70 -6.12 8.89
C GLN A 574 33.74 -5.04 8.61
N ASP A 575 33.27 -3.83 8.25
CA ASP A 575 34.11 -2.66 7.98
C ASP A 575 34.85 -2.22 9.25
N PHE A 576 34.12 -2.02 10.36
CA PHE A 576 34.68 -1.55 11.62
C PHE A 576 35.73 -2.51 12.22
N LEU A 577 35.49 -3.82 12.10
CA LEU A 577 36.42 -4.83 12.59
C LEU A 577 37.53 -5.16 11.60
N GLU A 578 37.47 -4.65 10.36
CA GLU A 578 38.34 -5.04 9.26
C GLU A 578 38.35 -6.58 9.07
N THR A 579 37.15 -7.18 9.04
CA THR A 579 36.95 -8.62 8.84
C THR A 579 35.85 -8.85 7.80
N PRO A 580 36.16 -8.84 6.49
CA PRO A 580 35.16 -9.02 5.44
C PRO A 580 34.43 -10.37 5.50
N GLU A 581 35.12 -11.43 5.93
CA GLU A 581 34.58 -12.79 6.03
C GLU A 581 33.93 -13.09 7.39
N LEU A 582 33.64 -12.07 8.19
CA LEU A 582 33.05 -12.20 9.53
C LEU A 582 31.77 -13.04 9.46
N GLN A 583 31.69 -14.11 10.23
CA GLN A 583 30.53 -15.00 10.26
C GLN A 583 29.49 -14.52 11.29
N PHE A 584 28.21 -14.64 10.95
CA PHE A 584 27.10 -14.18 11.78
C PHE A 584 26.19 -15.34 12.20
N SER A 585 25.87 -15.41 13.49
CA SER A 585 24.66 -16.05 14.01
C SER A 585 23.61 -14.97 14.24
N LEU A 586 22.43 -15.07 13.63
CA LEU A 586 21.35 -14.09 13.82
C LEU A 586 20.40 -14.57 14.91
N GLU A 587 20.15 -13.74 15.91
CA GLU A 587 19.15 -14.00 16.94
C GLU A 587 18.14 -12.85 16.97
N ALA A 588 16.86 -13.19 16.88
CA ALA A 588 15.80 -12.20 16.85
C ALA A 588 14.48 -12.76 17.35
N GLN A 589 13.57 -11.89 17.74
CA GLN A 589 12.29 -12.27 18.32
C GLN A 589 11.13 -11.42 17.82
N HIS A 590 9.90 -11.94 17.95
CA HIS A 590 8.65 -11.29 17.53
C HIS A 590 8.75 -10.76 16.08
N GLU A 591 8.48 -9.46 15.86
CA GLU A 591 8.61 -8.85 14.52
C GLU A 591 10.04 -8.94 13.98
N GLY A 592 11.06 -8.85 14.86
CA GLY A 592 12.46 -8.97 14.51
C GLY A 592 12.85 -10.33 13.94
N ALA A 593 12.17 -11.41 14.35
CA ALA A 593 12.38 -12.75 13.80
C ALA A 593 12.10 -12.78 12.28
N SER A 594 11.06 -12.07 11.85
CA SER A 594 10.75 -11.94 10.42
C SER A 594 11.82 -11.12 9.70
N TRP A 595 12.23 -9.97 10.25
CA TRP A 595 13.26 -9.14 9.62
C TRP A 595 14.60 -9.88 9.47
N ALA A 596 15.01 -10.63 10.48
CA ALA A 596 16.24 -11.43 10.45
C ALA A 596 16.16 -12.56 9.41
N LEU A 597 15.02 -13.25 9.31
CA LEU A 597 14.80 -14.28 8.29
C LEU A 597 14.97 -13.70 6.88
N PHE A 598 14.35 -12.55 6.60
CA PHE A 598 14.46 -11.88 5.30
C PHE A 598 15.87 -11.31 5.04
N ALA A 599 16.49 -10.67 6.02
CA ALA A 599 17.85 -10.11 5.87
C ALA A 599 18.82 -11.23 5.49
N SER A 600 18.69 -12.39 6.15
CA SER A 600 19.57 -13.53 5.90
C SER A 600 19.51 -14.06 4.46
N LEU A 601 18.42 -13.83 3.70
CA LEU A 601 18.36 -14.19 2.27
C LEU A 601 19.44 -13.48 1.45
N PHE A 602 19.88 -12.30 1.88
CA PHE A 602 20.85 -11.45 1.19
C PHE A 602 22.23 -11.40 1.86
N MET A 603 22.48 -12.30 2.81
CA MET A 603 23.77 -12.45 3.48
C MET A 603 24.36 -13.81 3.14
N ASN A 604 25.64 -13.89 2.82
CA ASN A 604 26.31 -15.16 2.48
C ASN A 604 26.99 -15.81 3.70
N ASN A 605 27.32 -15.01 4.70
CA ASN A 605 28.10 -15.33 5.89
C ASN A 605 27.23 -15.54 7.14
N VAL A 606 26.04 -16.10 6.97
CA VAL A 606 25.15 -16.49 8.09
C VAL A 606 25.28 -17.98 8.34
N THR A 607 25.66 -18.35 9.56
CA THR A 607 25.86 -19.75 9.96
C THR A 607 24.63 -20.34 10.66
N SER A 608 23.88 -19.52 11.41
CA SER A 608 22.67 -19.94 12.11
C SER A 608 21.65 -18.82 12.28
N LEU A 609 20.38 -19.20 12.40
CA LEU A 609 19.30 -18.32 12.84
C LEU A 609 18.58 -18.90 14.05
N THR A 610 18.42 -18.10 15.10
CA THR A 610 17.56 -18.38 16.24
C THR A 610 16.42 -17.36 16.25
N LEU A 611 15.22 -17.83 15.93
CA LEU A 611 14.06 -17.00 15.67
C LEU A 611 12.97 -17.33 16.68
N THR A 612 12.70 -16.41 17.58
CA THR A 612 11.67 -16.57 18.63
C THR A 612 10.37 -15.90 18.21
N ASP A 613 9.24 -16.58 18.34
CA ASP A 613 7.93 -16.12 17.86
C ASP A 613 7.98 -15.67 16.39
N LEU A 614 8.52 -16.53 15.54
CA LEU A 614 8.40 -16.38 14.08
C LEU A 614 7.00 -16.83 13.66
N SER A 615 6.25 -15.91 13.03
CA SER A 615 4.94 -16.25 12.49
C SER A 615 5.02 -17.37 11.45
N PRO A 616 4.15 -18.41 11.52
CA PRO A 616 4.07 -19.45 10.51
C PRO A 616 3.40 -18.99 9.20
N CYS A 617 2.82 -17.79 9.16
CA CYS A 617 2.20 -17.22 7.97
C CYS A 617 2.45 -15.72 7.83
N ASN A 618 2.46 -15.20 6.61
CA ASN A 618 2.63 -13.76 6.36
C ASN A 618 1.48 -12.92 6.91
N ARG A 619 0.27 -13.48 7.10
CA ARG A 619 -0.90 -12.75 7.63
C ARG A 619 -0.63 -12.14 9.00
N ASP A 620 0.09 -12.89 9.85
CA ASP A 620 0.40 -12.50 11.23
C ASP A 620 1.85 -11.95 11.37
N ALA A 621 2.54 -11.72 10.25
CA ALA A 621 3.90 -11.19 10.21
C ALA A 621 3.93 -9.68 9.88
N PRO A 622 5.05 -8.98 10.15
CA PRO A 622 5.27 -7.62 9.66
C PRO A 622 5.09 -7.53 8.15
N ASP A 623 4.55 -6.41 7.67
CA ASP A 623 4.15 -6.30 6.27
C ASP A 623 5.32 -6.01 5.32
N LEU A 624 5.38 -6.73 4.21
CA LEU A 624 6.27 -6.55 3.07
C LEU A 624 5.43 -6.56 1.79
N LEU A 625 5.74 -5.69 0.84
CA LEU A 625 4.97 -5.62 -0.42
C LEU A 625 5.03 -6.97 -1.16
N ASN A 626 3.87 -7.52 -1.53
CA ASN A 626 3.71 -8.75 -2.33
C ASN A 626 4.24 -10.06 -1.75
N ILE A 627 4.73 -10.12 -0.51
CA ILE A 627 5.42 -11.33 -0.03
C ILE A 627 4.56 -12.60 -0.12
N SER A 628 3.26 -12.53 0.17
CA SER A 628 2.34 -13.68 0.05
C SER A 628 2.11 -14.12 -1.41
N ARG A 629 2.48 -13.32 -2.40
CA ARG A 629 2.47 -13.73 -3.82
C ARG A 629 3.74 -14.48 -4.22
N LEU A 630 4.76 -14.51 -3.37
CA LEU A 630 6.10 -15.00 -3.69
C LEU A 630 6.55 -16.16 -2.78
N ALA A 631 6.32 -16.03 -1.48
CA ALA A 631 6.73 -17.03 -0.50
C ALA A 631 5.95 -16.88 0.82
N GLU A 632 5.65 -17.99 1.48
CA GLU A 632 5.24 -18.04 2.88
C GLU A 632 6.42 -18.42 3.79
N PRO A 633 6.39 -18.09 5.10
CA PRO A 633 7.49 -18.35 6.03
C PRO A 633 8.06 -19.78 5.99
N PRO A 634 7.27 -20.87 5.85
CA PRO A 634 7.81 -22.22 5.77
C PRO A 634 8.71 -22.45 4.55
N GLN A 635 8.37 -21.87 3.41
CA GLN A 635 9.21 -21.93 2.21
C GLN A 635 10.54 -21.23 2.45
N LEU A 636 10.52 -20.06 3.10
CA LEU A 636 11.73 -19.31 3.43
C LEU A 636 12.63 -20.08 4.41
N VAL A 637 12.05 -20.71 5.44
CA VAL A 637 12.78 -21.56 6.40
C VAL A 637 13.46 -22.73 5.68
N LEU A 638 12.77 -23.41 4.77
CA LEU A 638 13.34 -24.53 4.00
C LEU A 638 14.41 -24.06 3.01
N MET A 639 14.26 -22.88 2.40
CA MET A 639 15.33 -22.24 1.60
C MET A 639 16.59 -22.03 2.46
N GLN A 640 16.45 -21.54 3.70
CA GLN A 640 17.59 -21.37 4.61
C GLN A 640 18.23 -22.71 5.01
N ALA A 641 17.42 -23.76 5.25
CA ALA A 641 17.91 -25.10 5.52
C ALA A 641 18.76 -25.64 4.36
N ALA A 642 18.31 -25.44 3.12
CA ALA A 642 19.02 -25.89 1.92
C ALA A 642 20.32 -25.11 1.63
N ARG A 643 20.47 -23.92 2.22
CA ARG A 643 21.74 -23.17 2.29
C ARG A 643 22.72 -23.72 3.34
N GLY A 644 22.33 -24.75 4.10
CA GLY A 644 23.18 -25.39 5.12
C GLY A 644 23.20 -24.66 6.46
N ARG A 645 22.23 -23.78 6.73
CA ARG A 645 22.16 -23.00 7.97
C ARG A 645 21.47 -23.79 9.06
N LYS A 646 21.96 -23.63 10.30
CA LYS A 646 21.26 -24.17 11.48
C LYS A 646 20.09 -23.27 11.85
N LEU A 647 18.90 -23.82 12.00
CA LEU A 647 17.69 -23.06 12.29
C LEU A 647 17.11 -23.51 13.63
N GLN A 648 16.89 -22.56 14.53
CA GLN A 648 16.22 -22.78 15.82
C GLN A 648 15.00 -21.89 15.87
N LEU A 649 13.81 -22.49 15.94
CA LEU A 649 12.55 -21.76 16.03
C LEU A 649 11.97 -21.96 17.43
N HIS A 650 11.91 -20.88 18.21
CA HIS A 650 11.39 -20.89 19.59
C HIS A 650 10.03 -20.19 19.61
N ASN A 651 8.94 -20.93 19.58
CA ASN A 651 7.62 -20.32 19.40
C ASN A 651 6.71 -20.59 20.60
N ARG A 652 5.85 -19.61 20.91
CA ARG A 652 4.65 -19.81 21.73
C ARG A 652 3.88 -21.04 21.28
N SER A 653 3.24 -21.73 22.22
CA SER A 653 2.71 -23.08 22.01
C SER A 653 1.79 -23.22 20.77
N GLU A 654 0.93 -22.23 20.49
CA GLU A 654 0.06 -22.24 19.30
C GLU A 654 0.85 -22.22 17.98
N TRP A 655 1.84 -21.33 17.87
CA TRP A 655 2.69 -21.25 16.68
C TRP A 655 3.68 -22.40 16.60
N GLY A 656 4.17 -22.88 17.75
CA GLY A 656 5.00 -24.09 17.82
C GLY A 656 4.27 -25.30 17.24
N GLN A 657 2.99 -25.48 17.59
CA GLN A 657 2.17 -26.57 17.01
C GLN A 657 2.00 -26.39 15.50
N LYS A 658 1.62 -25.18 15.03
CA LYS A 658 1.48 -24.91 13.59
C LYS A 658 2.76 -25.18 12.81
N TRP A 659 3.92 -24.76 13.33
CA TRP A 659 5.22 -25.06 12.71
C TRP A 659 5.52 -26.55 12.68
N SER A 660 5.17 -27.28 13.75
CA SER A 660 5.33 -28.73 13.81
C SER A 660 4.47 -29.42 12.75
N ASP A 661 3.21 -29.01 12.61
CA ASP A 661 2.28 -29.56 11.62
C ASP A 661 2.74 -29.27 10.18
N LEU A 662 3.22 -28.05 9.91
CA LEU A 662 3.69 -27.62 8.59
C LEU A 662 4.95 -28.35 8.12
N LEU A 663 5.83 -28.73 9.06
CA LEU A 663 7.12 -29.36 8.75
C LEU A 663 7.11 -30.88 9.02
N ALA A 664 6.00 -31.44 9.48
CA ALA A 664 5.88 -32.86 9.81
C ALA A 664 6.21 -33.74 8.59
N GLY A 665 7.16 -34.67 8.77
CA GLY A 665 7.59 -35.59 7.71
C GLY A 665 8.37 -34.94 6.57
N ASN A 666 8.76 -33.66 6.68
CA ASN A 666 9.63 -33.01 5.72
C ASN A 666 11.10 -33.33 6.04
N GLN A 667 11.74 -34.14 5.19
CA GLN A 667 13.11 -34.64 5.41
C GLN A 667 14.15 -33.52 5.55
N LEU A 668 14.02 -32.43 4.78
CA LEU A 668 14.92 -31.28 4.87
C LEU A 668 14.76 -30.56 6.22
N ALA A 669 13.53 -30.40 6.70
CA ALA A 669 13.25 -29.79 7.99
C ALA A 669 13.86 -30.60 9.14
N GLU A 670 13.67 -31.92 9.15
CA GLU A 670 14.19 -32.82 10.20
C GLU A 670 15.72 -32.76 10.36
N GLN A 671 16.45 -32.40 9.30
CA GLN A 671 17.92 -32.33 9.31
C GLN A 671 18.47 -31.00 9.83
N ALA A 672 17.75 -29.89 9.64
CA ALA A 672 18.30 -28.55 9.78
C ALA A 672 17.48 -27.60 10.67
N VAL A 673 16.23 -27.96 11.00
CA VAL A 673 15.30 -27.14 11.79
C VAL A 673 15.05 -27.79 13.15
N SER A 674 15.44 -27.08 14.20
CA SER A 674 15.09 -27.42 15.58
C SER A 674 13.88 -26.61 16.02
N LEU A 675 12.75 -27.28 16.25
CA LEU A 675 11.55 -26.66 16.82
C LEU A 675 11.59 -26.80 18.35
N LEU A 676 11.45 -25.69 19.06
CA LEU A 676 11.38 -25.67 20.52
C LEU A 676 10.11 -24.91 20.93
N SER A 677 9.25 -25.57 21.70
CA SER A 677 8.07 -24.94 22.28
C SER A 677 8.44 -24.24 23.58
N SER A 678 8.08 -22.97 23.74
CA SER A 678 8.11 -22.33 25.05
C SER A 678 6.96 -22.87 25.92
N SER A 679 7.28 -23.30 27.14
CA SER A 679 6.27 -23.60 28.16
C SER A 679 5.50 -22.31 28.50
N PRO A 680 4.18 -22.35 28.71
CA PRO A 680 3.43 -21.18 29.16
C PRO A 680 3.90 -20.83 30.58
N GLY A 681 4.72 -19.79 30.74
CA GLY A 681 5.18 -19.37 32.08
C GLY A 681 6.43 -18.49 32.18
N ILE A 682 6.98 -17.96 31.09
CA ILE A 682 8.04 -16.94 31.17
C ILE A 682 7.61 -15.78 30.26
N GLU A 683 6.69 -14.97 30.78
CA GLU A 683 6.43 -13.59 30.30
C GLU A 683 7.31 -12.60 31.06
#